data_AF-A0A482V7Y9-F1
#
_entry.id   AF-A0A482V7Y9-F1
#
_cell.length_a   1.000
_cell.length_b   1.000
_cell.length_c   1.000
_cell.angle_alpha   90.00
_cell.angle_beta   90.00
_cell.angle_gamma   90.00
#
_symmetry.space_group_name_H-M   'P 1'
#
loop_
_entity.id
_entity.type
_entity.pdbx_description
1 polymer ?
#
loop_
_entity_poly.entity_id
_entity_poly.type
_entity_poly.pdbx_seq_one_letter_code
_entity_poly.pdbx_strand_id
1 'polypeptide(L)'
;MNPDVDNTGKRKDLFKTASRDLLQGGYLFDGTVMFTPQKIPNDPVELFVQDENEENIRITIRLVGDLTWGDHHYIQLFNIIIRKCLALMGLKQVGRNYYMPDQKIVISEHKIQLWPGYFTSMRQHEKDILLNVDLQFKFMRTDNVYDLLLECQGANARKEFQSKIIGSVVLTYYNNKTYKIDDVDFQSSPNNTFKMADGSEITYKQYYQRKYNVNIRNQDQPLLVSRSKPRELRAGMPETIFLVPELCQLTGLTDRQRENFNLMKTLASHTRIGVESRIRKLMDFSRQIHSRPEVVQEIRRWDLDIGERLVQFQGRVLPNEHIVSGGDTRYNSGPQADWTKELRSKPMVCAPKMERLAVVCPARLKNATQDFLQTLARTASGMRWSIGSPKIFEINDDRSGSYIEKIENIINSAHPTLILVILSNNSQDRYSAIKKKCYVDRGVPTQMFVARNLNSKGIMSIATKVAIQMNCKIGGAPWTISVPLNGLMVVGYDVCRDTANRKKSFSGMVSSLDKQMTRYFSCTSEHKMEEELSNNFAAYLLLACKKYKEVNKHYPDRILIYRDGVGEGQIPYVHEHELNNIKKKLKQDIYKNNDLKMAFVIVSKRINTRIFTEKDNPPPGTVVDDVITLPERYDFYIVSQCVRQGTVSPTSYNVIEDTLGLTPDRMQILTYKLTHMYYNWSGTVRVPAPCQYAHKLAFMVSQNLHRPAHPDLENVLYYL
;
A
#
# COMPACT_ATOMS: atom_id res chain seq x y z
N MET A 1 -32.40 -23.12 19.29
CA MET A 1 -32.90 -24.51 19.26
C MET A 1 -33.48 -24.79 20.64
N ASN A 2 -34.37 -25.76 20.80
CA ASN A 2 -34.87 -26.14 22.12
C ASN A 2 -34.78 -27.67 22.29
N PRO A 3 -33.99 -28.18 23.25
CA PRO A 3 -33.11 -27.42 24.17
C PRO A 3 -32.03 -26.64 23.42
N ASP A 4 -31.44 -25.63 24.08
CA ASP A 4 -30.38 -24.85 23.44
C ASP A 4 -29.11 -25.67 23.29
N VAL A 5 -28.43 -25.46 22.17
CA VAL A 5 -27.20 -26.19 21.82
C VAL A 5 -26.08 -25.16 21.69
N ASP A 6 -25.14 -25.18 22.62
CA ASP A 6 -24.04 -24.20 22.64
C ASP A 6 -23.01 -24.43 21.52
N ASN A 7 -22.80 -25.70 21.13
CA ASN A 7 -21.82 -26.04 20.11
C ASN A 7 -22.32 -25.67 18.71
N THR A 8 -21.70 -24.66 18.10
CA THR A 8 -22.05 -24.17 16.75
C THR A 8 -21.93 -25.23 15.66
N GLY A 9 -20.96 -26.15 15.75
CA GLY A 9 -20.81 -27.26 14.81
C GLY A 9 -22.00 -28.21 14.92
N LYS A 10 -22.33 -28.64 16.14
CA LYS A 10 -23.48 -29.50 16.43
C LYS A 10 -24.79 -28.85 15.96
N ARG A 11 -24.99 -27.54 16.18
CA ARG A 11 -26.14 -26.79 15.63
C ARG A 11 -26.24 -26.89 14.11
N LYS A 12 -25.12 -26.76 13.39
CA LYS A 12 -25.11 -26.84 11.93
C LYS A 12 -25.45 -28.25 11.44
N ASP A 13 -24.93 -29.27 12.10
CA ASP A 13 -25.20 -30.66 11.75
C ASP A 13 -26.66 -31.03 12.00
N LEU A 14 -27.20 -30.68 13.17
CA LEU A 14 -28.63 -30.85 13.50
C LEU A 14 -29.54 -30.11 12.52
N PHE A 15 -29.22 -28.84 12.23
CA PHE A 15 -29.96 -28.05 11.26
C PHE A 15 -29.94 -28.67 9.87
N LYS A 16 -28.77 -29.12 9.41
CA LYS A 16 -28.60 -29.76 8.10
C LYS A 16 -29.45 -31.02 7.95
N THR A 17 -29.56 -31.81 9.01
CA THR A 17 -30.40 -33.01 9.03
C THR A 17 -31.89 -32.64 9.04
N ALA A 18 -32.29 -31.72 9.92
CA ALA A 18 -33.70 -31.31 10.07
C ALA A 18 -34.27 -30.58 8.84
N SER A 19 -33.45 -29.80 8.15
CA SER A 19 -33.87 -28.94 7.02
C SER A 19 -33.80 -29.62 5.65
N ARG A 20 -33.45 -30.91 5.60
CA ARG A 20 -33.15 -31.64 4.35
C ARG A 20 -34.31 -31.64 3.35
N ASP A 21 -35.54 -31.80 3.85
CA ASP A 21 -36.74 -31.86 3.01
C ASP A 21 -37.35 -30.47 2.76
N LEU A 22 -37.07 -29.50 3.65
CA LEU A 22 -37.56 -28.13 3.56
C LEU A 22 -36.76 -27.30 2.54
N LEU A 23 -35.43 -27.40 2.58
CA LEU A 23 -34.51 -26.59 1.78
C LEU A 23 -33.95 -27.41 0.63
N GLN A 24 -34.52 -27.21 -0.56
CA GLN A 24 -34.04 -27.85 -1.79
C GLN A 24 -32.93 -27.02 -2.46
N GLY A 25 -32.90 -25.71 -2.18
CA GLY A 25 -31.89 -24.77 -2.67
C GLY A 25 -30.64 -24.65 -1.78
N GLY A 26 -29.78 -23.70 -2.14
CA GLY A 26 -28.62 -23.32 -1.35
C GLY A 26 -29.03 -22.64 -0.05
N TYR A 27 -28.29 -22.89 1.02
CA TYR A 27 -28.42 -22.12 2.24
C TYR A 27 -27.06 -21.94 2.91
N LEU A 28 -26.96 -20.88 3.71
CA LEU A 28 -25.81 -20.58 4.54
C LEU A 28 -26.28 -20.39 5.97
N PHE A 29 -25.83 -21.24 6.88
CA PHE A 29 -26.17 -21.19 8.29
C PHE A 29 -24.91 -21.04 9.13
N ASP A 30 -24.85 -19.99 9.94
CA ASP A 30 -23.69 -19.73 10.82
C ASP A 30 -23.83 -20.37 12.21
N GLY A 31 -25.00 -20.96 12.49
CA GLY A 31 -25.39 -21.49 13.80
C GLY A 31 -26.60 -20.74 14.37
N THR A 32 -26.84 -19.51 13.95
CA THR A 32 -27.97 -18.70 14.42
C THR A 32 -28.73 -18.05 13.26
N VAL A 33 -28.02 -17.44 12.33
CA VAL A 33 -28.59 -16.78 11.15
C VAL A 33 -28.46 -17.70 9.94
N MET A 34 -29.55 -17.79 9.17
CA MET A 34 -29.61 -18.52 7.92
C MET A 34 -29.95 -17.59 6.76
N PHE A 35 -29.23 -17.73 5.64
CA PHE A 35 -29.57 -17.11 4.35
C PHE A 35 -29.95 -18.19 3.35
N THR A 36 -31.00 -17.97 2.56
CA THR A 36 -31.43 -18.85 1.47
C THR A 36 -32.17 -18.03 0.42
N PRO A 37 -32.08 -18.38 -0.89
CA PRO A 37 -32.89 -17.74 -1.92
C PRO A 37 -34.34 -18.27 -1.91
N GLN A 38 -34.61 -19.41 -1.26
CA GLN A 38 -35.92 -20.03 -1.20
C GLN A 38 -36.77 -19.35 -0.11
N LYS A 39 -37.89 -18.76 -0.50
CA LYS A 39 -38.87 -18.27 0.48
C LYS A 39 -39.50 -19.46 1.21
N ILE A 40 -39.33 -19.53 2.52
CA ILE A 40 -39.88 -20.60 3.35
C ILE A 40 -41.37 -20.31 3.60
N PRO A 41 -42.29 -21.23 3.24
CA PRO A 41 -43.71 -21.07 3.54
C PRO A 41 -43.99 -21.31 5.03
N ASN A 42 -45.07 -20.73 5.56
CA ASN A 42 -45.55 -20.92 6.94
C ASN A 42 -44.59 -20.43 8.04
N ASP A 43 -44.22 -19.16 8.01
CA ASP A 43 -43.39 -18.52 9.04
C ASP A 43 -44.20 -18.27 10.35
N PRO A 44 -43.78 -18.78 11.52
CA PRO A 44 -42.56 -19.56 11.79
C PRO A 44 -42.70 -21.06 11.48
N VAL A 45 -41.63 -21.65 10.91
CA VAL A 45 -41.56 -23.10 10.67
C VAL A 45 -40.88 -23.80 11.84
N GLU A 46 -41.46 -24.88 12.33
CA GLU A 46 -40.84 -25.77 13.31
C GLU A 46 -40.38 -27.07 12.67
N LEU A 47 -39.11 -27.41 12.87
CA LEU A 47 -38.49 -28.67 12.47
C LEU A 47 -38.09 -29.44 13.71
N PHE A 48 -38.07 -30.77 13.63
CA PHE A 48 -37.71 -31.65 14.72
C PHE A 48 -36.62 -32.61 14.27
N VAL A 49 -35.60 -32.82 15.09
CA VAL A 49 -34.50 -33.75 14.82
C VAL A 49 -34.02 -34.37 16.13
N GLN A 50 -33.67 -35.65 16.11
CA GLN A 50 -33.04 -36.31 17.24
C GLN A 50 -31.52 -36.13 17.20
N ASP A 51 -30.92 -35.88 18.36
CA ASP A 51 -29.46 -35.84 18.49
C ASP A 51 -28.87 -37.24 18.75
N GLU A 52 -27.54 -37.33 18.89
CA GLU A 52 -26.83 -38.60 19.13
C GLU A 52 -27.22 -39.29 20.46
N ASN A 53 -27.87 -38.58 21.37
CA ASN A 53 -28.39 -39.09 22.64
C ASN A 53 -29.90 -39.37 22.59
N GLU A 54 -30.50 -39.41 21.39
CA GLU A 54 -31.94 -39.58 21.15
C GLU A 54 -32.82 -38.46 21.72
N GLU A 55 -32.24 -37.30 22.05
CA GLU A 55 -33.00 -36.16 22.55
C GLU A 55 -33.70 -35.43 21.38
N ASN A 56 -35.01 -35.19 21.51
CA ASN A 56 -35.79 -34.48 20.50
C ASN A 56 -35.48 -32.97 20.56
N ILE A 57 -34.80 -32.46 19.53
CA ILE A 57 -34.47 -31.04 19.37
C ILE A 57 -35.46 -30.38 18.42
N ARG A 58 -36.12 -29.33 18.92
CA ARG A 58 -36.97 -28.44 18.12
C ARG A 58 -36.16 -27.27 17.56
N ILE A 59 -36.24 -27.07 16.25
CA ILE A 59 -35.60 -25.98 15.51
C ILE A 59 -36.69 -25.09 14.94
N THR A 60 -36.83 -23.88 15.47
CA THR A 60 -37.74 -22.87 14.94
C THR A 60 -37.01 -21.95 13.96
N ILE A 61 -37.49 -21.87 12.73
CA ILE A 61 -37.01 -20.96 11.70
C ILE A 61 -38.00 -19.80 11.62
N ARG A 62 -37.49 -18.57 11.69
CA ARG A 62 -38.30 -17.34 11.58
C ARG A 62 -37.75 -16.44 10.48
N LEU A 63 -38.63 -15.84 9.68
CA LEU A 63 -38.22 -14.82 8.73
C LEU A 63 -37.83 -13.54 9.49
N VAL A 64 -36.57 -13.15 9.36
CA VAL A 64 -36.06 -11.90 9.96
C VAL A 64 -36.27 -10.71 9.01
N GLY A 65 -36.10 -10.93 7.71
CA GLY A 65 -36.28 -9.91 6.68
C GLY A 65 -35.63 -10.32 5.36
N ASP A 66 -35.94 -9.58 4.30
CA ASP A 66 -35.34 -9.76 2.99
C ASP A 66 -33.97 -9.07 2.91
N LEU A 67 -33.00 -9.75 2.29
CA LEU A 67 -31.66 -9.23 2.09
C LEU A 67 -31.66 -8.20 0.96
N THR A 68 -31.69 -6.92 1.31
CA THR A 68 -31.79 -5.83 0.34
C THR A 68 -30.42 -5.28 -0.04
N TRP A 69 -30.37 -4.61 -1.20
CA TRP A 69 -29.21 -3.84 -1.61
C TRP A 69 -28.89 -2.76 -0.55
N GLY A 70 -27.62 -2.66 -0.17
CA GLY A 70 -27.15 -1.78 0.91
C GLY A 70 -26.88 -2.50 2.24
N ASP A 71 -27.42 -3.71 2.47
CA ASP A 71 -27.06 -4.49 3.64
C ASP A 71 -25.61 -5.02 3.53
N HIS A 72 -24.83 -4.89 4.60
CA HIS A 72 -23.49 -5.46 4.67
C HIS A 72 -23.49 -7.00 4.48
N HIS A 73 -24.53 -7.68 4.97
CA HIS A 73 -24.68 -9.12 4.83
C HIS A 73 -24.89 -9.55 3.37
N TYR A 74 -25.47 -8.67 2.53
CA TYR A 74 -25.67 -8.91 1.09
C TYR A 74 -24.37 -9.25 0.38
N ILE A 75 -23.37 -8.37 0.48
CA ILE A 75 -22.06 -8.56 -0.14
C ILE A 75 -21.30 -9.72 0.52
N GLN A 76 -21.44 -9.88 1.84
CA GLN A 76 -20.77 -10.95 2.56
C GLN A 76 -21.23 -12.33 2.08
N LEU A 77 -22.52 -12.50 1.80
CA LEU A 77 -23.11 -13.75 1.29
C LEU A 77 -22.45 -14.19 -0.01
N PHE A 78 -22.45 -13.33 -1.04
CA PHE A 78 -21.83 -13.63 -2.35
C PHE A 78 -20.35 -14.00 -2.20
N ASN A 79 -19.62 -13.28 -1.35
CA ASN A 79 -18.23 -13.59 -1.09
C ASN A 79 -18.04 -14.94 -0.37
N ILE A 80 -19.00 -15.43 0.40
CA ILE A 80 -18.89 -16.78 0.98
C ILE A 80 -19.20 -17.86 -0.07
N ILE A 81 -20.19 -17.63 -0.92
CA ILE A 81 -20.54 -18.54 -2.03
C ILE A 81 -19.31 -18.76 -2.92
N ILE A 82 -18.69 -17.67 -3.40
CA ILE A 82 -17.53 -17.81 -4.29
C ILE A 82 -16.33 -18.46 -3.61
N ARG A 83 -16.15 -18.25 -2.30
CA ARG A 83 -15.11 -18.91 -1.50
C ARG A 83 -15.30 -20.42 -1.42
N LYS A 84 -16.55 -20.89 -1.35
CA LYS A 84 -16.88 -22.31 -1.43
C LYS A 84 -16.60 -22.86 -2.82
N CYS A 85 -16.94 -22.15 -3.89
CA CYS A 85 -16.58 -22.52 -5.26
C CYS A 85 -15.05 -22.69 -5.42
N LEU A 86 -14.24 -21.77 -4.89
CA LEU A 86 -12.78 -21.86 -4.96
C LEU A 86 -12.22 -23.07 -4.19
N ALA A 87 -12.85 -23.44 -3.07
CA ALA A 87 -12.48 -24.65 -2.33
C ALA A 87 -12.82 -25.92 -3.13
N LEU A 88 -13.98 -25.98 -3.79
CA LEU A 88 -14.37 -27.07 -4.71
C LEU A 88 -13.45 -27.14 -5.94
N MET A 89 -12.88 -26.01 -6.36
CA MET A 89 -11.83 -25.98 -7.38
C MET A 89 -10.48 -26.56 -6.89
N GLY A 90 -10.36 -26.91 -5.60
CA GLY A 90 -9.15 -27.46 -4.99
C GLY A 90 -8.14 -26.41 -4.54
N LEU A 91 -8.46 -25.11 -4.62
CA LEU A 91 -7.54 -24.05 -4.20
C LEU A 91 -7.46 -23.98 -2.68
N LYS A 92 -6.26 -23.65 -2.17
CA LYS A 92 -6.01 -23.48 -0.74
C LYS A 92 -6.09 -22.03 -0.35
N GLN A 93 -6.92 -21.73 0.65
CA GLN A 93 -7.02 -20.39 1.20
C GLN A 93 -5.77 -20.05 2.02
N VAL A 94 -5.13 -18.92 1.72
CA VAL A 94 -4.08 -18.33 2.55
C VAL A 94 -4.42 -16.86 2.80
N GLY A 95 -4.84 -16.55 4.02
CA GLY A 95 -5.40 -15.25 4.36
C GLY A 95 -6.76 -15.04 3.68
N ARG A 96 -6.86 -14.01 2.81
CA ARG A 96 -8.09 -13.69 2.07
C ARG A 96 -8.11 -14.23 0.63
N ASN A 97 -6.99 -14.78 0.16
CA ASN A 97 -6.81 -15.18 -1.23
C ASN A 97 -6.70 -16.71 -1.33
N TYR A 98 -6.86 -17.22 -2.55
CA TYR A 98 -6.85 -18.65 -2.84
C TYR A 98 -5.70 -18.97 -3.78
N TYR A 99 -4.91 -19.98 -3.44
CA TYR A 99 -3.69 -20.34 -4.16
C TYR A 99 -3.72 -21.80 -4.62
N MET A 100 -2.87 -22.13 -5.58
CA MET A 100 -2.70 -23.46 -6.15
C MET A 100 -1.31 -24.00 -5.77
N PRO A 101 -1.16 -24.66 -4.61
CA PRO A 101 0.15 -25.18 -4.17
C PRO A 101 0.73 -26.22 -5.12
N ASP A 102 -0.13 -26.95 -5.84
CA ASP A 102 0.28 -27.99 -6.80
C ASP A 102 0.94 -27.39 -8.06
N GLN A 103 0.68 -26.10 -8.34
CA GLN A 103 1.29 -25.34 -9.44
C GLN A 103 2.41 -24.40 -8.95
N LYS A 104 3.03 -24.71 -7.80
CA LYS A 104 4.11 -23.90 -7.24
C LYS A 104 5.31 -23.86 -8.18
N ILE A 105 5.91 -22.68 -8.28
CA ILE A 105 7.18 -22.47 -8.98
C ILE A 105 8.29 -22.49 -7.94
N VAL A 106 9.25 -23.41 -8.08
CA VAL A 106 10.36 -23.56 -7.13
C VAL A 106 11.59 -22.82 -7.64
N ILE A 107 12.17 -21.98 -6.78
CA ILE A 107 13.39 -21.22 -7.03
C ILE A 107 14.43 -21.69 -6.01
N SER A 108 15.02 -22.84 -6.30
CA SER A 108 15.89 -23.58 -5.38
C SER A 108 17.12 -22.78 -4.94
N GLU A 109 17.71 -22.00 -5.86
CA GLU A 109 18.87 -21.14 -5.61
C GLU A 109 18.69 -20.18 -4.43
N HIS A 110 17.43 -19.83 -4.12
CA HIS A 110 17.10 -18.84 -3.10
C HIS A 110 16.15 -19.36 -2.02
N LYS A 111 15.91 -20.68 -1.95
CA LYS A 111 15.01 -21.31 -0.96
C LYS A 111 13.59 -20.69 -0.97
N ILE A 112 13.08 -20.36 -2.16
CA ILE A 112 11.77 -19.73 -2.34
C ILE A 112 10.88 -20.59 -3.23
N GLN A 113 9.60 -20.64 -2.89
CA GLN A 113 8.51 -21.12 -3.73
C GLN A 113 7.51 -19.99 -4.00
N LEU A 114 6.99 -19.93 -5.21
CA LEU A 114 5.97 -18.98 -5.62
C LEU A 114 4.68 -19.74 -5.90
N TRP A 115 3.64 -19.49 -5.11
CA TRP A 115 2.34 -20.11 -5.31
C TRP A 115 1.45 -19.17 -6.13
N PRO A 116 1.05 -19.54 -7.36
CA PRO A 116 0.07 -18.77 -8.11
C PRO A 116 -1.32 -18.93 -7.48
N GLY A 117 -2.16 -17.93 -7.66
CA GLY A 117 -3.50 -17.92 -7.09
C GLY A 117 -4.34 -16.77 -7.60
N TYR A 118 -5.52 -16.63 -7.00
CA TYR A 118 -6.50 -15.62 -7.33
C TYR A 118 -6.93 -14.87 -6.08
N PHE A 119 -7.07 -13.56 -6.24
CA PHE A 119 -7.95 -12.74 -5.43
C PHE A 119 -9.33 -12.78 -6.08
N THR A 120 -10.38 -12.91 -5.27
CA THR A 120 -11.76 -12.83 -5.71
C THR A 120 -12.55 -11.91 -4.78
N SER A 121 -13.42 -11.10 -5.37
CA SER A 121 -14.39 -10.30 -4.62
C SER A 121 -15.64 -10.12 -5.47
N MET A 122 -16.80 -10.44 -4.91
CA MET A 122 -18.09 -10.08 -5.48
C MET A 122 -18.61 -8.80 -4.84
N ARG A 123 -19.11 -7.87 -5.64
CA ARG A 123 -19.69 -6.61 -5.19
C ARG A 123 -20.80 -6.14 -6.12
N GLN A 124 -21.73 -5.37 -5.58
CA GLN A 124 -22.60 -4.56 -6.42
C GLN A 124 -21.77 -3.47 -7.10
N HIS A 125 -21.97 -3.31 -8.39
CA HIS A 125 -21.52 -2.17 -9.18
C HIS A 125 -22.73 -1.43 -9.78
N GLU A 126 -22.49 -0.39 -10.59
CA GLU A 126 -23.53 0.53 -11.08
C GLU A 126 -24.85 -0.13 -11.51
N LYS A 127 -24.76 -1.26 -12.22
CA LYS A 127 -25.94 -1.99 -12.74
C LYS A 127 -25.98 -3.44 -12.27
N ASP A 128 -24.83 -4.10 -12.23
CA ASP A 128 -24.73 -5.53 -12.02
C ASP A 128 -23.87 -5.90 -10.81
N ILE A 129 -24.04 -7.12 -10.32
CA ILE A 129 -23.10 -7.73 -9.36
C ILE A 129 -21.92 -8.29 -10.14
N LEU A 130 -20.73 -7.73 -9.94
CA LEU A 130 -19.54 -8.19 -10.65
C LEU A 130 -18.64 -9.02 -9.75
N LEU A 131 -18.08 -10.09 -10.32
CA LEU A 131 -17.01 -10.88 -9.72
C LEU A 131 -15.66 -10.35 -10.21
N ASN A 132 -14.95 -9.62 -9.35
CA ASN A 132 -13.58 -9.19 -9.62
C ASN A 132 -12.61 -10.33 -9.32
N VAL A 133 -11.82 -10.73 -10.33
CA VAL A 133 -10.77 -11.74 -10.21
C VAL A 133 -9.42 -11.13 -10.61
N ASP A 134 -8.43 -11.21 -9.73
CA ASP A 134 -7.06 -10.75 -10.01
C ASP A 134 -6.05 -11.85 -9.69
N LEU A 135 -4.99 -11.93 -10.50
CA LEU A 135 -3.91 -12.89 -10.31
C LEU A 135 -3.07 -12.48 -9.11
N GLN A 136 -2.84 -13.43 -8.20
CA GLN A 136 -2.06 -13.24 -6.98
C GLN A 136 -0.92 -14.24 -6.91
N PHE A 137 0.14 -13.84 -6.23
CA PHE A 137 1.30 -14.69 -6.00
C PHE A 137 1.69 -14.65 -4.52
N LYS A 138 1.81 -15.82 -3.91
CA LYS A 138 2.30 -15.94 -2.52
C LYS A 138 3.75 -16.42 -2.55
N PHE A 139 4.63 -15.62 -1.94
CA PHE A 139 6.01 -16.03 -1.68
C PHE A 139 6.05 -16.89 -0.42
N MET A 140 6.50 -18.12 -0.60
CA MET A 140 6.70 -19.12 0.42
C MET A 140 8.18 -19.41 0.55
N ARG A 141 8.72 -19.42 1.76
CA ARG A 141 10.08 -19.88 2.00
C ARG A 141 10.10 -21.39 2.18
N THR A 142 11.15 -22.05 1.68
CA THR A 142 11.30 -23.49 1.85
C THR A 142 11.88 -23.86 3.21
N ASP A 143 12.65 -22.95 3.80
CA ASP A 143 13.14 -23.09 5.17
C ASP A 143 12.05 -22.79 6.20
N ASN A 144 12.08 -23.57 7.28
CA ASN A 144 11.16 -23.41 8.40
C ASN A 144 11.74 -22.41 9.42
N VAL A 145 10.94 -22.02 10.42
CA VAL A 145 11.37 -21.05 11.44
C VAL A 145 12.45 -21.65 12.35
N TYR A 146 12.52 -22.96 12.50
CA TYR A 146 13.61 -23.63 13.23
C TYR A 146 14.95 -23.49 12.50
N ASP A 147 14.98 -23.55 11.16
CA ASP A 147 16.21 -23.30 10.39
C ASP A 147 16.74 -21.88 10.64
N LEU A 148 15.83 -20.88 10.72
CA LEU A 148 16.20 -19.51 11.09
C LEU A 148 16.77 -19.41 12.51
N LEU A 149 16.28 -20.22 13.45
CA LEU A 149 16.83 -20.28 14.81
C LEU A 149 18.27 -20.81 14.78
N LEU A 150 18.55 -21.84 13.99
CA LEU A 150 19.89 -22.41 13.83
C LEU A 150 20.89 -21.46 13.14
N GLU A 151 20.40 -20.56 12.28
CA GLU A 151 21.23 -19.51 11.66
C GLU A 151 21.70 -18.43 12.65
N CYS A 152 21.02 -18.27 13.79
CA CYS A 152 21.41 -17.30 14.82
C CYS A 152 22.46 -17.94 15.74
N GLN A 153 23.71 -17.46 15.68
CA GLN A 153 24.84 -18.02 16.44
C GLN A 153 25.44 -17.04 17.45
N GLY A 154 26.14 -17.57 18.47
CA GLY A 154 26.86 -16.79 19.47
C GLY A 154 26.05 -16.42 20.73
N ALA A 155 26.67 -15.65 21.63
CA ALA A 155 26.13 -15.35 22.96
C ALA A 155 24.77 -14.60 22.96
N ASN A 156 24.41 -13.94 21.85
CA ASN A 156 23.16 -13.19 21.69
C ASN A 156 22.15 -13.86 20.74
N ALA A 157 22.33 -15.13 20.39
CA ALA A 157 21.48 -15.85 19.42
C ALA A 157 19.97 -15.74 19.70
N ARG A 158 19.55 -15.82 20.98
CA ARG A 158 18.12 -15.69 21.36
C ARG A 158 17.55 -14.30 21.03
N LYS A 159 18.30 -13.24 21.36
CA LYS A 159 17.90 -11.85 21.06
C LYS A 159 17.89 -11.59 19.56
N GLU A 160 18.87 -12.11 18.84
CA GLU A 160 18.92 -12.03 17.38
C GLU A 160 17.70 -12.72 16.75
N PHE A 161 17.39 -13.95 17.17
CA PHE A 161 16.23 -14.69 16.69
C PHE A 161 14.92 -13.94 16.96
N GLN A 162 14.71 -13.46 18.20
CA GLN A 162 13.56 -12.64 18.56
C GLN A 162 13.42 -11.41 17.65
N SER A 163 14.53 -10.70 17.39
CA SER A 163 14.52 -9.50 16.53
C SER A 163 14.10 -9.80 15.08
N LYS A 164 14.39 -11.01 14.58
CA LYS A 164 14.03 -11.44 13.21
C LYS A 164 12.61 -12.00 13.11
N ILE A 165 12.12 -12.70 14.14
CA ILE A 165 10.83 -13.41 14.08
C ILE A 165 9.65 -12.59 14.62
N ILE A 166 9.86 -11.76 15.64
CA ILE A 166 8.75 -11.02 16.27
C ILE A 166 8.15 -10.01 15.28
N GLY A 167 6.83 -10.09 15.14
CA GLY A 167 6.03 -9.31 14.21
C GLY A 167 6.01 -9.83 12.78
N SER A 168 6.70 -10.93 12.48
CA SER A 168 6.62 -11.63 11.20
C SER A 168 5.35 -12.49 11.13
N VAL A 169 4.90 -12.80 9.90
CA VAL A 169 3.77 -13.71 9.66
C VAL A 169 4.30 -15.04 9.16
N VAL A 170 3.99 -16.11 9.89
CA VAL A 170 4.34 -17.49 9.55
C VAL A 170 3.13 -18.23 9.00
N LEU A 171 3.36 -19.19 8.12
CA LEU A 171 2.36 -20.16 7.65
C LEU A 171 2.64 -21.51 8.31
N THR A 172 1.62 -22.15 8.87
CA THR A 172 1.71 -23.54 9.34
C THR A 172 1.36 -24.50 8.21
N TYR A 173 2.29 -25.37 7.81
CA TYR A 173 2.11 -26.18 6.60
C TYR A 173 1.01 -27.24 6.73
N TYR A 174 0.69 -27.67 7.95
CA TYR A 174 -0.29 -28.73 8.22
C TYR A 174 -1.76 -28.26 8.07
N ASN A 175 -2.03 -26.95 8.04
CA ASN A 175 -3.40 -26.43 7.88
C ASN A 175 -3.49 -25.12 7.06
N ASN A 176 -2.37 -24.64 6.51
CA ASN A 176 -2.28 -23.39 5.74
C ASN A 176 -2.80 -22.14 6.47
N LYS A 177 -2.81 -22.15 7.80
CA LYS A 177 -3.15 -20.97 8.60
C LYS A 177 -1.93 -20.07 8.77
N THR A 178 -2.18 -18.77 8.77
CA THR A 178 -1.15 -17.76 9.00
C THR A 178 -1.29 -17.17 10.38
N TYR A 179 -0.17 -17.04 11.10
CA TYR A 179 -0.11 -16.45 12.43
C TYR A 179 0.91 -15.33 12.45
N LYS A 180 0.57 -14.23 13.11
CA LYS A 180 1.55 -13.19 13.42
C LYS A 180 2.23 -13.59 14.71
N ILE A 181 3.56 -13.64 14.69
CA ILE A 181 4.34 -13.94 15.89
C ILE A 181 4.44 -12.67 16.72
N ASP A 182 4.02 -12.73 17.98
CA ASP A 182 4.09 -11.61 18.92
C ASP A 182 5.19 -11.82 19.96
N ASP A 183 5.58 -13.08 20.24
CA ASP A 183 6.69 -13.41 21.14
C ASP A 183 7.29 -14.80 20.83
N VAL A 184 8.35 -15.16 21.54
CA VAL A 184 8.97 -16.49 21.54
C VAL A 184 9.16 -16.94 22.99
N ASP A 185 8.57 -18.08 23.32
CA ASP A 185 8.74 -18.73 24.62
C ASP A 185 9.89 -19.74 24.56
N PHE A 186 10.99 -19.39 25.23
CA PHE A 186 12.17 -20.25 25.37
C PHE A 186 12.15 -21.16 26.60
N GLN A 187 11.13 -21.06 27.45
CA GLN A 187 10.95 -21.91 28.62
C GLN A 187 10.13 -23.15 28.29
N SER A 188 9.26 -23.06 27.28
CA SER A 188 8.47 -24.18 26.78
C SER A 188 9.09 -24.86 25.56
N SER A 189 8.77 -26.13 25.39
CA SER A 189 9.17 -26.98 24.27
C SER A 189 8.00 -27.87 23.79
N PRO A 190 8.14 -28.57 22.65
CA PRO A 190 7.18 -29.55 22.18
C PRO A 190 6.76 -30.65 23.18
N ASN A 191 7.54 -30.87 24.24
CA ASN A 191 7.23 -31.85 25.29
C ASN A 191 6.30 -31.32 26.39
N ASN A 192 6.13 -30.00 26.51
CA ASN A 192 5.17 -29.42 27.45
C ASN A 192 3.71 -29.72 27.03
N THR A 193 2.83 -29.73 28.03
CA THR A 193 1.39 -29.95 27.86
C THR A 193 0.62 -28.64 27.71
N PHE A 194 -0.55 -28.72 27.07
CA PHE A 194 -1.55 -27.68 27.09
C PHE A 194 -2.95 -28.30 27.23
N LYS A 195 -3.91 -27.50 27.70
CA LYS A 195 -5.30 -27.91 27.84
C LYS A 195 -6.04 -27.79 26.51
N MET A 196 -6.67 -28.88 26.09
CA MET A 196 -7.58 -28.92 24.95
C MET A 196 -8.94 -28.32 25.32
N ALA A 197 -9.78 -28.07 24.31
CA ALA A 197 -11.11 -27.49 24.50
C ALA A 197 -12.06 -28.41 25.30
N ASP A 198 -11.81 -29.71 25.30
CA ASP A 198 -12.53 -30.72 26.10
C ASP A 198 -12.00 -30.83 27.54
N GLY A 199 -11.04 -29.98 27.92
CA GLY A 199 -10.41 -29.99 29.23
C GLY A 199 -9.28 -31.02 29.40
N SER A 200 -9.04 -31.90 28.42
CA SER A 200 -7.95 -32.87 28.47
C SER A 200 -6.58 -32.21 28.31
N GLU A 201 -5.55 -32.78 28.92
CA GLU A 201 -4.16 -32.32 28.74
C GLU A 201 -3.42 -33.21 27.75
N ILE A 202 -2.70 -32.58 26.83
CA ILE A 202 -1.91 -33.26 25.81
C ILE A 202 -0.61 -32.51 25.55
N THR A 203 0.47 -33.21 25.23
CA THR A 203 1.71 -32.55 24.80
C THR A 203 1.56 -31.98 23.38
N TYR A 204 2.30 -30.91 23.05
CA TYR A 204 2.30 -30.39 21.68
C TYR A 204 2.67 -31.48 20.67
N LYS A 205 3.71 -32.29 20.96
CA LYS A 205 4.12 -33.44 20.14
C LYS A 205 2.98 -34.42 19.88
N GLN A 206 2.28 -34.86 20.93
CA GLN A 206 1.17 -35.80 20.79
C GLN A 206 0.00 -35.18 20.03
N TYR A 207 -0.31 -33.89 20.27
CA TYR A 207 -1.37 -33.19 19.56
C TYR A 207 -1.12 -33.12 18.06
N TYR A 208 0.09 -32.72 17.63
CA TYR A 208 0.43 -32.64 16.21
C TYR A 208 0.43 -34.01 15.53
N GLN A 209 0.87 -35.06 16.23
CA GLN A 209 0.84 -36.41 15.71
C GLN A 209 -0.60 -36.95 15.60
N ARG A 210 -1.44 -36.78 16.62
CA ARG A 210 -2.83 -37.28 16.59
C ARG A 210 -3.71 -36.53 15.59
N LYS A 211 -3.60 -35.20 15.53
CA LYS A 211 -4.53 -34.37 14.75
C LYS A 211 -4.11 -34.20 13.30
N TYR A 212 -2.81 -34.12 13.03
CA TYR A 212 -2.29 -33.80 11.70
C TYR A 212 -1.36 -34.88 11.14
N ASN A 213 -1.09 -35.96 11.89
CA ASN A 213 -0.11 -36.99 11.54
C ASN A 213 1.28 -36.39 11.25
N VAL A 214 1.70 -35.43 12.07
CA VAL A 214 2.98 -34.73 11.93
C VAL A 214 3.90 -35.05 13.12
N ASN A 215 5.07 -35.62 12.79
CA ASN A 215 6.13 -35.91 13.75
C ASN A 215 7.06 -34.70 13.90
N ILE A 216 7.27 -34.26 15.15
CA ILE A 216 8.24 -33.22 15.49
C ILE A 216 9.61 -33.87 15.72
N ARG A 217 10.64 -33.40 14.99
CA ARG A 217 12.00 -33.97 15.09
C ARG A 217 12.77 -33.40 16.28
N ASN A 218 12.78 -32.08 16.43
CA ASN A 218 13.55 -31.42 17.49
C ASN A 218 12.66 -31.15 18.70
N GLN A 219 12.93 -31.81 19.83
CA GLN A 219 12.05 -31.73 21.00
C GLN A 219 12.41 -30.60 21.97
N ASP A 220 13.60 -30.01 21.84
CA ASP A 220 14.09 -28.92 22.71
C ASP A 220 13.93 -27.54 22.09
N GLN A 221 13.28 -27.45 20.92
CA GLN A 221 13.04 -26.17 20.26
C GLN A 221 12.06 -25.31 21.06
N PRO A 222 12.22 -23.97 21.09
CA PRO A 222 11.29 -23.07 21.75
C PRO A 222 9.92 -23.06 21.06
N LEU A 223 8.92 -22.45 21.68
CA LEU A 223 7.60 -22.24 21.07
C LEU A 223 7.45 -20.79 20.61
N LEU A 224 6.81 -20.58 19.46
CA LEU A 224 6.40 -19.26 19.00
C LEU A 224 5.06 -18.91 19.63
N VAL A 225 4.89 -17.65 20.02
CA VAL A 225 3.67 -17.14 20.65
C VAL A 225 2.94 -16.22 19.67
N SER A 226 1.67 -16.52 19.41
CA SER A 226 0.76 -15.67 18.63
C SER A 226 -0.44 -15.32 19.49
N ARG A 227 -0.77 -14.03 19.58
CA ARG A 227 -1.91 -13.56 20.39
C ARG A 227 -3.12 -13.29 19.51
N SER A 228 -4.27 -13.84 19.88
CA SER A 228 -5.52 -13.68 19.15
C SER A 228 -6.04 -12.25 19.27
N LYS A 229 -6.60 -11.72 18.18
CA LYS A 229 -7.23 -10.40 18.15
C LYS A 229 -8.61 -10.43 18.82
N PRO A 230 -9.19 -9.28 19.22
CA PRO A 230 -10.54 -9.22 19.79
C PRO A 230 -11.62 -9.91 18.95
N ARG A 231 -11.52 -9.83 17.62
CA ARG A 231 -12.44 -10.53 16.70
C ARG A 231 -12.26 -12.05 16.73
N GLU A 232 -11.04 -12.53 16.91
CA GLU A 232 -10.72 -13.97 16.95
C GLU A 232 -11.13 -14.57 18.29
N LEU A 233 -10.96 -13.83 19.39
CA LEU A 233 -11.50 -14.17 20.70
C LEU A 233 -13.03 -14.32 20.66
N ARG A 234 -13.74 -13.38 20.03
CA ARG A 234 -15.20 -13.48 19.80
C ARG A 234 -15.60 -14.68 18.94
N ALA A 235 -14.69 -15.15 18.08
CA ALA A 235 -14.88 -16.36 17.28
C ALA A 235 -14.47 -17.64 18.03
N GLY A 236 -14.21 -17.56 19.34
CA GLY A 236 -13.86 -18.69 20.19
C GLY A 236 -12.40 -19.15 20.09
N MET A 237 -11.50 -18.36 19.49
CA MET A 237 -10.07 -18.70 19.51
C MET A 237 -9.47 -18.44 20.88
N PRO A 238 -8.51 -19.28 21.34
CA PRO A 238 -7.81 -19.06 22.60
C PRO A 238 -7.01 -17.74 22.54
N GLU A 239 -6.82 -17.10 23.70
CA GLU A 239 -6.09 -15.84 23.80
C GLU A 239 -4.66 -15.93 23.27
N THR A 240 -3.99 -17.03 23.61
CA THR A 240 -2.60 -17.29 23.21
C THR A 240 -2.50 -18.61 22.48
N ILE A 241 -1.83 -18.61 21.34
CA ILE A 241 -1.56 -19.77 20.51
C ILE A 241 -0.05 -20.01 20.49
N PHE A 242 0.35 -21.23 20.88
CA PHE A 242 1.74 -21.68 20.80
C PHE A 242 1.97 -22.52 19.56
N LEU A 243 3.02 -22.20 18.81
CA LEU A 243 3.37 -22.85 17.55
C LEU A 243 4.79 -23.41 17.60
N VAL A 244 5.00 -24.57 16.99
CA VAL A 244 6.32 -25.19 16.92
C VAL A 244 7.09 -24.62 15.72
N PRO A 245 8.30 -24.03 15.90
CA PRO A 245 9.10 -23.42 14.83
C PRO A 245 9.32 -24.32 13.60
N GLU A 246 9.62 -25.60 13.82
CA GLU A 246 9.80 -26.60 12.77
C GLU A 246 8.56 -26.76 11.87
N LEU A 247 7.38 -26.47 12.41
CA LEU A 247 6.10 -26.59 11.71
C LEU A 247 5.65 -25.29 11.02
N CYS A 248 6.45 -24.24 11.13
CA CYS A 248 6.15 -22.90 10.64
C CYS A 248 7.10 -22.51 9.51
N GLN A 249 6.56 -22.02 8.40
CA GLN A 249 7.31 -21.44 7.30
C GLN A 249 7.19 -19.92 7.32
N LEU A 250 8.29 -19.23 7.04
CA LEU A 250 8.28 -17.79 6.88
C LEU A 250 7.60 -17.42 5.55
N THR A 251 6.81 -16.36 5.57
CA THR A 251 6.15 -15.85 4.36
C THR A 251 6.77 -14.53 3.91
N GLY A 252 6.75 -14.28 2.59
CA GLY A 252 7.34 -13.08 2.01
C GLY A 252 8.86 -13.17 1.79
N LEU A 253 9.42 -12.05 1.35
CA LEU A 253 10.86 -11.89 1.08
C LEU A 253 11.54 -11.15 2.22
N THR A 254 12.74 -11.60 2.62
CA THR A 254 13.62 -10.86 3.52
C THR A 254 14.18 -9.60 2.84
N ASP A 255 14.66 -8.62 3.62
CA ASP A 255 15.23 -7.41 3.03
C ASP A 255 16.48 -7.71 2.19
N ARG A 256 17.33 -8.65 2.64
CA ARG A 256 18.46 -9.16 1.85
C ARG A 256 18.02 -9.78 0.52
N GLN A 257 16.90 -10.51 0.49
CA GLN A 257 16.33 -11.06 -0.73
C GLN A 257 15.78 -9.96 -1.65
N ARG A 258 15.15 -8.92 -1.09
CA ARG A 258 14.64 -7.77 -1.85
C ARG A 258 15.76 -6.93 -2.48
N GLU A 259 16.91 -6.85 -1.82
CA GLU A 259 18.10 -6.16 -2.33
C GLU A 259 18.85 -6.97 -3.41
N ASN A 260 18.64 -8.29 -3.48
CA ASN A 260 19.25 -9.13 -4.50
C ASN A 260 18.57 -8.90 -5.86
N PHE A 261 19.25 -8.16 -6.74
CA PHE A 261 18.75 -7.82 -8.07
C PHE A 261 18.45 -9.05 -8.93
N ASN A 262 19.29 -10.10 -8.88
CA ASN A 262 19.09 -11.30 -9.70
C ASN A 262 17.84 -12.06 -9.26
N LEU A 263 17.66 -12.24 -7.95
CA LEU A 263 16.44 -12.83 -7.40
C LEU A 263 15.22 -12.00 -7.81
N MET A 264 15.24 -10.68 -7.60
CA MET A 264 14.11 -9.82 -7.96
C MET A 264 13.81 -9.82 -9.47
N LYS A 265 14.82 -9.98 -10.33
CA LYS A 265 14.66 -10.14 -11.78
C LYS A 265 13.98 -11.47 -12.11
N THR A 266 14.39 -12.58 -11.50
CA THR A 266 13.76 -13.90 -11.64
C THR A 266 12.33 -13.92 -11.09
N LEU A 267 12.06 -13.25 -9.97
CA LEU A 267 10.71 -13.11 -9.45
C LEU A 267 9.84 -12.24 -10.36
N ALA A 268 10.41 -11.18 -10.93
CA ALA A 268 9.70 -10.30 -11.84
C ALA A 268 9.27 -11.01 -13.14
N SER A 269 10.06 -11.93 -13.69
CA SER A 269 9.67 -12.69 -14.89
C SER A 269 8.42 -13.55 -14.68
N HIS A 270 8.19 -14.01 -13.45
CA HIS A 270 7.01 -14.81 -13.10
C HIS A 270 5.82 -13.96 -12.65
N THR A 271 6.06 -12.83 -11.98
CA THR A 271 5.01 -12.01 -11.36
C THR A 271 4.53 -10.85 -12.25
N ARG A 272 5.36 -10.34 -13.16
CA ARG A 272 5.00 -9.28 -14.11
C ARG A 272 4.35 -9.88 -15.36
N ILE A 273 3.14 -10.39 -15.20
CA ILE A 273 2.35 -10.95 -16.29
C ILE A 273 1.87 -9.81 -17.21
N GLY A 274 2.16 -9.92 -18.51
CA GLY A 274 1.64 -9.03 -19.56
C GLY A 274 0.13 -9.19 -19.80
N VAL A 275 -0.47 -8.27 -20.56
CA VAL A 275 -1.93 -8.22 -20.78
C VAL A 275 -2.48 -9.51 -21.37
N GLU A 276 -1.94 -9.97 -22.50
CA GLU A 276 -2.42 -11.18 -23.18
C GLU A 276 -2.38 -12.42 -22.26
N SER A 277 -1.25 -12.65 -21.59
CA SER A 277 -1.10 -13.78 -20.66
C SER A 277 -2.02 -13.66 -19.45
N ARG A 278 -2.30 -12.43 -18.98
CA ARG A 278 -3.24 -12.19 -17.88
C ARG A 278 -4.66 -12.52 -18.31
N ILE A 279 -5.11 -12.00 -19.46
CA ILE A 279 -6.43 -12.29 -20.03
C ILE A 279 -6.59 -13.80 -20.17
N ARG A 280 -5.60 -14.49 -20.75
CA ARG A 280 -5.62 -15.95 -20.89
C ARG A 280 -5.83 -16.67 -19.54
N LYS A 281 -5.05 -16.33 -18.51
CA LYS A 281 -5.18 -16.93 -17.17
C LYS A 281 -6.53 -16.62 -16.51
N LEU A 282 -7.11 -15.45 -16.75
CA LEU A 282 -8.46 -15.12 -16.26
C LEU A 282 -9.55 -15.90 -17.00
N MET A 283 -9.40 -16.09 -18.31
CA MET A 283 -10.28 -16.96 -19.08
C MET A 283 -10.11 -18.44 -18.69
N ASP A 284 -8.91 -18.89 -18.34
CA ASP A 284 -8.66 -20.23 -17.79
C ASP A 284 -9.41 -20.43 -16.47
N PHE A 285 -9.37 -19.43 -15.59
CA PHE A 285 -10.14 -19.41 -14.36
C PHE A 285 -11.65 -19.50 -14.63
N SER A 286 -12.16 -18.68 -15.56
CA SER A 286 -13.57 -18.73 -15.99
C SER A 286 -13.94 -20.13 -16.49
N ARG A 287 -13.14 -20.72 -17.39
CA ARG A 287 -13.36 -22.08 -17.90
C ARG A 287 -13.39 -23.13 -16.78
N GLN A 288 -12.54 -23.00 -15.76
CA GLN A 288 -12.54 -23.92 -14.60
C GLN A 288 -13.80 -23.80 -13.73
N ILE A 289 -14.38 -22.61 -13.60
CA ILE A 289 -15.66 -22.42 -12.91
C ILE A 289 -16.79 -23.14 -13.66
N HIS A 290 -16.83 -23.01 -14.99
CA HIS A 290 -17.91 -23.54 -15.83
C HIS A 290 -17.77 -25.04 -16.15
N SER A 291 -16.55 -25.60 -16.09
CA SER A 291 -16.32 -27.01 -16.46
C SER A 291 -16.46 -28.01 -15.31
N ARG A 292 -16.46 -27.55 -14.05
CA ARG A 292 -16.53 -28.43 -12.87
C ARG A 292 -17.98 -28.58 -12.39
N PRO A 293 -18.59 -29.78 -12.49
CA PRO A 293 -20.00 -29.98 -12.13
C PRO A 293 -20.34 -29.56 -10.70
N GLU A 294 -19.46 -29.85 -9.74
CA GLU A 294 -19.64 -29.48 -8.33
C GLU A 294 -19.72 -27.96 -8.12
N VAL A 295 -18.91 -27.20 -8.88
CA VAL A 295 -18.86 -25.74 -8.80
C VAL A 295 -20.13 -25.15 -9.44
N VAL A 296 -20.49 -25.62 -10.64
CA VAL A 296 -21.71 -25.21 -11.35
C VAL A 296 -22.95 -25.51 -10.52
N GLN A 297 -23.02 -26.70 -9.90
CA GLN A 297 -24.13 -27.08 -9.04
C GLN A 297 -24.19 -26.18 -7.80
N GLU A 298 -23.05 -25.84 -7.18
CA GLU A 298 -23.03 -24.93 -6.03
C GLU A 298 -23.55 -23.54 -6.41
N ILE A 299 -23.16 -22.99 -7.57
CA ILE A 299 -23.61 -21.68 -8.03
C ILE A 299 -25.13 -21.70 -8.32
N ARG A 300 -25.60 -22.70 -9.07
CA ARG A 300 -27.03 -22.84 -9.43
C ARG A 300 -27.94 -23.06 -8.23
N ARG A 301 -27.45 -23.68 -7.15
CA ARG A 301 -28.21 -23.82 -5.89
C ARG A 301 -28.61 -22.46 -5.29
N TRP A 302 -27.84 -21.41 -5.58
CA TRP A 302 -28.11 -20.05 -5.13
C TRP A 302 -28.91 -19.23 -6.15
N ASP A 303 -29.40 -19.85 -7.23
CA ASP A 303 -30.05 -19.19 -8.36
C ASP A 303 -29.17 -18.10 -9.00
N LEU A 304 -27.88 -18.41 -9.12
CA LEU A 304 -26.87 -17.54 -9.73
C LEU A 304 -26.36 -18.14 -11.03
N ASP A 305 -25.86 -17.27 -11.89
CA ASP A 305 -25.01 -17.61 -13.03
C ASP A 305 -23.81 -16.66 -13.09
N ILE A 306 -22.67 -17.15 -13.57
CA ILE A 306 -21.43 -16.36 -13.66
C ILE A 306 -21.15 -16.08 -15.13
N GLY A 307 -20.89 -14.83 -15.49
CA GLY A 307 -20.52 -14.48 -16.85
C GLY A 307 -19.24 -15.19 -17.32
N GLU A 308 -19.29 -15.80 -18.50
CA GLU A 308 -18.13 -16.52 -19.07
C GLU A 308 -17.02 -15.59 -19.58
N ARG A 309 -17.39 -14.36 -19.95
CA ARG A 309 -16.51 -13.36 -20.58
C ARG A 309 -16.15 -12.24 -19.59
N LEU A 310 -15.02 -11.60 -19.85
CA LEU A 310 -14.60 -10.39 -19.13
C LEU A 310 -15.59 -9.25 -19.41
N VAL A 311 -15.86 -8.43 -18.40
CA VAL A 311 -16.74 -7.28 -18.51
C VAL A 311 -16.15 -6.29 -19.52
N GLN A 312 -16.94 -5.93 -20.53
CA GLN A 312 -16.61 -4.93 -21.52
C GLN A 312 -17.34 -3.63 -21.19
N PHE A 313 -16.61 -2.51 -21.23
CA PHE A 313 -17.16 -1.19 -20.96
C PHE A 313 -16.41 -0.14 -21.78
N GLN A 314 -17.05 1.01 -21.97
CA GLN A 314 -16.47 2.17 -22.65
C GLN A 314 -15.66 2.98 -21.64
N GLY A 315 -14.37 3.19 -21.91
CA GLY A 315 -13.54 4.15 -21.20
C GLY A 315 -13.23 5.35 -22.09
N ARG A 316 -12.74 6.45 -21.49
CA ARG A 316 -12.30 7.64 -22.24
C ARG A 316 -10.80 7.84 -22.07
N VAL A 317 -10.14 8.39 -23.07
CA VAL A 317 -8.72 8.76 -22.96
C VAL A 317 -8.62 10.28 -22.97
N LEU A 318 -8.13 10.85 -21.88
CA LEU A 318 -7.87 12.28 -21.77
C LEU A 318 -6.76 12.70 -22.75
N PRO A 319 -6.83 13.92 -23.31
CA PRO A 319 -5.82 14.41 -24.22
C PRO A 319 -4.44 14.52 -23.54
N ASN A 320 -3.39 14.41 -24.36
CA ASN A 320 -2.02 14.64 -23.88
C ASN A 320 -1.85 16.07 -23.37
N GLU A 321 -1.18 16.21 -22.23
CA GLU A 321 -0.95 17.50 -21.62
C GLU A 321 0.29 18.19 -22.20
N HIS A 322 0.26 19.52 -22.15
CA HIS A 322 1.41 20.35 -22.52
C HIS A 322 2.22 20.71 -21.27
N ILE A 323 3.46 20.27 -21.24
CA ILE A 323 4.42 20.63 -20.20
C ILE A 323 4.92 22.05 -20.48
N VAL A 324 4.86 22.91 -19.47
CA VAL A 324 5.33 24.30 -19.53
C VAL A 324 6.68 24.39 -18.84
N SER A 325 7.67 24.90 -19.55
CA SER A 325 9.03 25.14 -19.06
C SER A 325 9.31 26.65 -18.99
N GLY A 326 10.52 27.04 -18.59
CA GLY A 326 10.89 28.46 -18.46
C GLY A 326 10.65 29.27 -19.75
N GLY A 327 10.31 30.54 -19.59
CA GLY A 327 9.97 31.42 -20.72
C GLY A 327 8.72 30.99 -21.51
N ASP A 328 7.75 30.33 -20.84
CA ASP A 328 6.51 29.78 -21.43
C ASP A 328 6.74 28.83 -22.62
N THR A 329 7.89 28.15 -22.65
CA THR A 329 8.15 27.15 -23.70
C THR A 329 7.34 25.90 -23.42
N ARG A 330 6.49 25.49 -24.38
CA ARG A 330 5.58 24.35 -24.23
C ARG A 330 5.98 23.16 -25.11
N TYR A 331 5.84 21.96 -24.59
CA TYR A 331 6.02 20.71 -25.35
C TYR A 331 5.01 19.65 -24.92
N ASN A 332 4.61 18.80 -25.86
CA ASN A 332 3.61 17.76 -25.63
C ASN A 332 4.23 16.60 -24.82
N SER A 333 3.50 16.05 -23.84
CA SER A 333 3.93 14.89 -23.04
C SER A 333 4.10 13.61 -23.86
N GLY A 334 3.52 13.58 -25.07
CA GLY A 334 3.50 12.42 -25.95
C GLY A 334 2.58 11.30 -25.45
N PRO A 335 2.37 10.25 -26.27
CA PRO A 335 1.45 9.16 -25.97
C PRO A 335 1.90 8.26 -24.80
N GLN A 336 3.20 8.25 -24.48
CA GLN A 336 3.74 7.52 -23.31
C GLN A 336 3.82 8.40 -22.06
N ALA A 337 3.43 9.68 -22.15
CA ALA A 337 3.54 10.66 -21.09
C ALA A 337 4.95 10.70 -20.46
N ASP A 338 5.99 10.77 -21.30
CA ASP A 338 7.41 10.86 -20.93
C ASP A 338 8.07 11.98 -21.72
N TRP A 339 8.57 12.99 -21.01
CA TRP A 339 9.21 14.17 -21.59
C TRP A 339 10.68 14.32 -21.18
N THR A 340 11.32 13.21 -20.81
CA THR A 340 12.72 13.18 -20.37
C THR A 340 13.68 13.76 -21.42
N LYS A 341 13.38 13.55 -22.70
CA LYS A 341 14.22 14.04 -23.81
C LYS A 341 14.19 15.57 -23.92
N GLU A 342 13.02 16.17 -23.74
CA GLU A 342 12.83 17.62 -23.85
C GLU A 342 13.53 18.37 -22.71
N LEU A 343 13.46 17.85 -21.47
CA LEU A 343 13.96 18.58 -20.29
C LEU A 343 15.42 19.03 -20.39
N ARG A 344 16.30 18.27 -21.05
CA ARG A 344 17.75 18.55 -21.05
C ARG A 344 18.10 19.89 -21.72
N SER A 345 17.31 20.33 -22.69
CA SER A 345 17.58 21.51 -23.52
C SER A 345 16.63 22.67 -23.25
N LYS A 346 15.68 22.51 -22.32
CA LYS A 346 14.66 23.50 -22.01
C LYS A 346 14.96 24.18 -20.66
N PRO A 347 14.74 25.49 -20.55
CA PRO A 347 14.92 26.22 -19.29
C PRO A 347 13.98 25.70 -18.20
N MET A 348 14.43 25.67 -16.95
CA MET A 348 13.53 25.40 -15.81
C MET A 348 12.55 26.57 -15.57
N VAL A 349 11.36 26.29 -15.06
CA VAL A 349 10.35 27.33 -14.71
C VAL A 349 10.84 28.24 -13.60
N CYS A 350 11.36 27.65 -12.53
CA CYS A 350 11.98 28.37 -11.43
C CYS A 350 13.40 27.81 -11.20
N ALA A 351 14.40 28.69 -11.31
CA ALA A 351 15.81 28.31 -11.26
C ALA A 351 16.58 29.15 -10.22
N PRO A 352 16.40 28.92 -8.90
CA PRO A 352 17.13 29.64 -7.86
C PRO A 352 18.64 29.45 -8.04
N LYS A 353 19.44 30.50 -7.87
CA LYS A 353 20.91 30.41 -8.04
C LYS A 353 21.52 29.49 -6.98
N MET A 354 22.35 28.55 -7.41
CA MET A 354 23.11 27.68 -6.49
C MET A 354 24.50 28.28 -6.27
N GLU A 355 24.63 29.18 -5.30
CA GLU A 355 25.90 29.91 -5.06
C GLU A 355 26.84 29.17 -4.09
N ARG A 356 26.30 28.50 -3.07
CA ARG A 356 27.07 27.85 -2.00
C ARG A 356 26.83 26.35 -1.96
N LEU A 357 27.38 25.63 -2.95
CA LEU A 357 27.36 24.16 -2.99
C LEU A 357 28.60 23.58 -2.29
N ALA A 358 28.38 22.86 -1.20
CA ALA A 358 29.43 22.06 -0.56
C ALA A 358 29.34 20.61 -1.03
N VAL A 359 30.47 19.98 -1.28
CA VAL A 359 30.56 18.58 -1.72
C VAL A 359 31.43 17.81 -0.73
N VAL A 360 30.90 16.75 -0.13
CA VAL A 360 31.64 15.88 0.79
C VAL A 360 31.91 14.54 0.11
N CYS A 361 33.18 14.16 0.00
CA CYS A 361 33.56 12.87 -0.58
C CYS A 361 34.80 12.26 0.10
N PRO A 362 34.94 10.93 0.09
CA PRO A 362 36.20 10.28 0.45
C PRO A 362 37.35 10.77 -0.43
N ALA A 363 38.54 10.98 0.14
CA ALA A 363 39.71 11.51 -0.57
C ALA A 363 40.03 10.70 -1.86
N ARG A 364 39.91 9.36 -1.77
CA ARG A 364 40.10 8.44 -2.91
C ARG A 364 39.14 8.62 -4.08
N LEU A 365 38.00 9.30 -3.88
CA LEU A 365 36.97 9.55 -4.91
C LEU A 365 36.98 10.98 -5.44
N LYS A 366 37.95 11.82 -5.03
CA LYS A 366 38.01 13.24 -5.37
C LYS A 366 37.99 13.49 -6.88
N ASN A 367 38.86 12.83 -7.63
CA ASN A 367 38.98 13.05 -9.08
C ASN A 367 37.68 12.68 -9.81
N ALA A 368 37.13 11.49 -9.54
CA ALA A 368 35.85 11.06 -10.11
C ALA A 368 34.68 11.98 -9.71
N THR A 369 34.73 12.57 -8.51
CA THR A 369 33.74 13.55 -8.06
C THR A 369 33.88 14.86 -8.84
N GLN A 370 35.10 15.33 -9.11
CA GLN A 370 35.36 16.52 -9.93
C GLN A 370 34.81 16.34 -11.35
N ASP A 371 35.07 15.20 -11.99
CA ASP A 371 34.56 14.89 -13.33
C ASP A 371 33.01 14.87 -13.36
N PHE A 372 32.41 14.32 -12.31
CA PHE A 372 30.95 14.35 -12.16
C PHE A 372 30.42 15.78 -12.00
N LEU A 373 31.07 16.63 -11.21
CA LEU A 373 30.65 18.02 -11.02
C LEU A 373 30.73 18.83 -12.32
N GLN A 374 31.74 18.59 -13.17
CA GLN A 374 31.79 19.19 -14.51
C GLN A 374 30.61 18.74 -15.37
N THR A 375 30.30 17.45 -15.34
CA THR A 375 29.13 16.89 -16.05
C THR A 375 27.83 17.49 -15.53
N LEU A 376 27.69 17.61 -14.21
CA LEU A 376 26.53 18.20 -13.54
C LEU A 376 26.35 19.66 -13.97
N ALA A 377 27.39 20.48 -13.89
CA ALA A 377 27.37 21.88 -14.30
C ALA A 377 26.99 22.05 -15.78
N ARG A 378 27.53 21.21 -16.66
CA ARG A 378 27.17 21.19 -18.09
C ARG A 378 25.69 20.88 -18.29
N THR A 379 25.16 19.85 -17.60
CA THR A 379 23.73 19.49 -17.72
C THR A 379 22.81 20.57 -17.14
N ALA A 380 23.17 21.17 -16.01
CA ALA A 380 22.41 22.27 -15.40
C ALA A 380 22.35 23.50 -16.33
N SER A 381 23.48 23.84 -16.97
CA SER A 381 23.57 24.95 -17.93
C SER A 381 22.67 24.75 -19.16
N GLY A 382 22.51 23.50 -19.61
CA GLY A 382 21.55 23.13 -20.66
C GLY A 382 20.10 23.46 -20.28
N MET A 383 19.78 23.31 -19.00
CA MET A 383 18.46 23.64 -18.41
C MET A 383 18.37 25.09 -17.90
N ARG A 384 19.33 25.95 -18.30
CA ARG A 384 19.47 27.36 -17.87
C ARG A 384 19.55 27.54 -16.35
N TRP A 385 20.07 26.55 -15.64
CA TRP A 385 20.32 26.62 -14.21
C TRP A 385 21.82 26.72 -13.94
N SER A 386 22.24 27.81 -13.28
CA SER A 386 23.64 28.04 -12.93
C SER A 386 23.98 27.41 -11.58
N ILE A 387 24.97 26.53 -11.59
CA ILE A 387 25.62 26.02 -10.39
C ILE A 387 26.95 26.78 -10.27
N GLY A 388 27.11 27.54 -9.19
CA GLY A 388 28.35 28.23 -8.86
C GLY A 388 29.49 27.25 -8.57
N SER A 389 30.66 27.76 -8.20
CA SER A 389 31.86 26.93 -7.97
C SER A 389 31.70 26.03 -6.72
N PRO A 390 31.53 24.70 -6.89
CA PRO A 390 31.33 23.80 -5.74
C PRO A 390 32.63 23.67 -4.93
N LYS A 391 32.54 23.69 -3.61
CA LYS A 391 33.69 23.46 -2.72
C LYS A 391 33.73 22.01 -2.26
N ILE A 392 34.81 21.29 -2.60
CA ILE A 392 35.00 19.89 -2.23
C ILE A 392 35.70 19.80 -0.86
N PHE A 393 35.14 18.98 0.02
CA PHE A 393 35.62 18.69 1.35
C PHE A 393 35.87 17.19 1.48
N GLU A 394 37.14 16.86 1.73
CA GLU A 394 37.58 15.48 1.79
C GLU A 394 37.42 14.88 3.20
N ILE A 395 37.15 13.59 3.24
CA ILE A 395 37.21 12.75 4.43
C ILE A 395 38.15 11.55 4.17
N ASN A 396 38.82 11.08 5.22
CA ASN A 396 39.83 10.03 5.12
C ASN A 396 39.21 8.62 5.10
N ASP A 397 38.03 8.46 5.68
CA ASP A 397 37.34 7.17 5.78
C ASP A 397 35.85 7.30 5.43
N ASP A 398 35.17 6.16 5.37
CA ASP A 398 33.76 6.05 5.01
C ASP A 398 32.84 5.84 6.24
N ARG A 399 33.29 6.15 7.46
CA ARG A 399 32.48 5.97 8.68
C ARG A 399 31.44 7.08 8.81
N SER A 400 30.26 6.73 9.34
CA SER A 400 29.16 7.69 9.55
C SER A 400 29.58 8.89 10.40
N GLY A 401 30.38 8.67 11.45
CA GLY A 401 30.90 9.72 12.32
C GLY A 401 31.72 10.76 11.56
N SER A 402 32.62 10.33 10.67
CA SER A 402 33.47 11.21 9.87
C SER A 402 32.66 12.11 8.92
N TYR A 403 31.62 11.57 8.29
CA TYR A 403 30.70 12.40 7.50
C TYR A 403 29.97 13.43 8.37
N ILE A 404 29.45 13.02 9.53
CA ILE A 404 28.69 13.88 10.43
C ILE A 404 29.57 15.03 10.94
N GLU A 405 30.76 14.74 11.42
CA GLU A 405 31.72 15.73 11.92
C GLU A 405 32.13 16.72 10.82
N LYS A 406 32.45 16.21 9.62
CA LYS A 406 32.82 17.07 8.50
C LYS A 406 31.66 17.97 8.07
N ILE A 407 30.45 17.43 7.96
CA ILE A 407 29.24 18.17 7.60
C ILE A 407 28.95 19.26 8.64
N GLU A 408 29.06 18.93 9.92
CA GLU A 408 28.88 19.85 11.03
C GLU A 408 29.86 21.05 10.92
N ASN A 409 31.14 20.77 10.67
CA ASN A 409 32.14 21.81 10.44
C ASN A 409 31.86 22.67 9.19
N ILE A 410 31.39 22.06 8.10
CA ILE A 410 31.02 22.77 6.86
C ILE A 410 29.82 23.69 7.09
N ILE A 411 28.81 23.22 7.84
CA ILE A 411 27.61 24.02 8.12
C ILE A 411 28.01 25.30 8.88
N ASN A 412 28.86 25.19 9.89
CA ASN A 412 29.29 26.33 10.71
C ASN A 412 30.25 27.29 9.97
N SER A 413 31.10 26.77 9.08
CA SER A 413 32.14 27.58 8.41
C SER A 413 31.70 28.15 7.06
N ALA A 414 31.05 27.33 6.22
CA ALA A 414 30.76 27.66 4.83
C ALA A 414 29.30 28.06 4.57
N HIS A 415 28.39 27.84 5.54
CA HIS A 415 26.96 28.15 5.43
C HIS A 415 26.36 27.68 4.09
N PRO A 416 26.45 26.39 3.76
CA PRO A 416 26.06 25.88 2.45
C PRO A 416 24.55 26.01 2.21
N THR A 417 24.16 26.29 0.97
CA THR A 417 22.74 26.22 0.55
C THR A 417 22.29 24.77 0.38
N LEU A 418 23.20 23.90 -0.08
CA LEU A 418 22.97 22.48 -0.22
C LEU A 418 24.29 21.74 -0.06
N ILE A 419 24.26 20.53 0.52
CA ILE A 419 25.41 19.64 0.62
C ILE A 419 25.21 18.41 -0.26
N LEU A 420 26.09 18.22 -1.25
CA LEU A 420 26.18 16.99 -2.04
C LEU A 420 27.14 16.02 -1.34
N VAL A 421 26.67 14.83 -0.99
CA VAL A 421 27.46 13.82 -0.29
C VAL A 421 27.64 12.59 -1.18
N ILE A 422 28.90 12.29 -1.50
CA ILE A 422 29.30 11.10 -2.23
C ILE A 422 29.46 9.95 -1.25
N LEU A 423 28.67 8.89 -1.41
CA LEU A 423 28.74 7.68 -0.59
C LEU A 423 29.44 6.56 -1.34
N SER A 424 30.34 5.85 -0.69
CA SER A 424 31.04 4.72 -1.30
C SER A 424 30.14 3.52 -1.60
N ASN A 425 29.08 3.33 -0.83
CA ASN A 425 28.09 2.27 -1.00
C ASN A 425 26.70 2.73 -0.52
N ASN A 426 25.69 1.89 -0.73
CA ASN A 426 24.30 2.16 -0.35
C ASN A 426 24.01 1.81 1.13
N SER A 427 24.87 2.24 2.05
CA SER A 427 24.67 2.00 3.49
C SER A 427 23.51 2.83 4.03
N GLN A 428 22.44 2.15 4.46
CA GLN A 428 21.23 2.76 5.00
C GLN A 428 21.49 3.49 6.33
N ASP A 429 22.34 2.94 7.19
CA ASP A 429 22.71 3.56 8.48
C ASP A 429 23.43 4.89 8.25
N ARG A 430 24.40 4.92 7.32
CA ARG A 430 25.11 6.15 6.96
C ARG A 430 24.18 7.18 6.35
N TYR A 431 23.32 6.76 5.43
CA TYR A 431 22.30 7.61 4.82
C TYR A 431 21.41 8.26 5.89
N SER A 432 20.88 7.46 6.81
CA SER A 432 19.98 7.90 7.86
C SER A 432 20.66 8.85 8.84
N ALA A 433 21.91 8.56 9.24
CA ALA A 433 22.67 9.41 10.15
C ALA A 433 22.93 10.81 9.57
N ILE A 434 23.34 10.88 8.30
CA ILE A 434 23.58 12.15 7.61
C ILE A 434 22.27 12.93 7.45
N LYS A 435 21.18 12.25 7.07
CA LYS A 435 19.86 12.87 6.92
C LYS A 435 19.34 13.42 8.23
N LYS A 436 19.44 12.68 9.34
CA LYS A 436 19.08 13.18 10.69
C LYS A 436 19.86 14.44 11.03
N LYS A 437 21.19 14.41 10.87
CA LYS A 437 22.05 15.54 11.17
C LYS A 437 21.66 16.80 10.41
N CYS A 438 21.38 16.66 9.12
CA CYS A 438 21.09 17.83 8.27
C CYS A 438 19.63 18.27 8.36
N TYR A 439 18.67 17.34 8.42
CA TYR A 439 17.25 17.67 8.32
C TYR A 439 16.58 17.90 9.67
N VAL A 440 17.08 17.31 10.75
CA VAL A 440 16.51 17.48 12.09
C VAL A 440 17.33 18.52 12.85
N ASP A 441 18.65 18.35 12.94
CA ASP A 441 19.47 19.17 13.84
C ASP A 441 19.84 20.55 13.25
N ARG A 442 19.89 20.69 11.92
CA ARG A 442 20.49 21.86 11.25
C ARG A 442 19.65 22.56 10.18
N GLY A 443 18.61 21.91 9.63
CA GLY A 443 17.78 22.49 8.58
C GLY A 443 18.44 22.70 7.21
N VAL A 444 19.40 21.85 6.82
CA VAL A 444 20.16 22.00 5.55
C VAL A 444 19.79 20.90 4.54
N PRO A 445 19.36 21.25 3.30
CA PRO A 445 19.11 20.29 2.24
C PRO A 445 20.36 19.47 1.84
N THR A 446 20.16 18.18 1.55
CA THR A 446 21.25 17.29 1.14
C THR A 446 20.92 16.47 -0.10
N GLN A 447 21.91 16.31 -0.96
CA GLN A 447 21.88 15.40 -2.10
C GLN A 447 22.83 14.23 -1.85
N MET A 448 22.32 13.00 -1.88
CA MET A 448 23.16 11.81 -1.73
C MET A 448 23.48 11.25 -3.12
N PHE A 449 24.70 10.78 -3.33
CA PHE A 449 25.12 10.18 -4.60
C PHE A 449 26.05 8.98 -4.35
N VAL A 450 25.71 7.81 -4.90
CA VAL A 450 26.51 6.59 -4.67
C VAL A 450 27.64 6.49 -5.70
N ALA A 451 28.86 6.23 -5.24
CA ALA A 451 30.10 6.23 -6.02
C ALA A 451 30.05 5.33 -7.27
N ARG A 452 29.35 4.19 -7.22
CA ARG A 452 29.15 3.30 -8.38
C ARG A 452 28.57 4.00 -9.61
N ASN A 453 27.84 5.11 -9.39
CA ASN A 453 27.20 5.85 -10.46
C ASN A 453 28.16 6.84 -11.13
N LEU A 454 29.27 7.24 -10.50
CA LEU A 454 30.21 8.26 -11.00
C LEU A 454 30.75 7.90 -12.40
N ASN A 455 31.06 6.61 -12.60
CA ASN A 455 31.67 6.10 -13.83
C ASN A 455 30.68 5.31 -14.71
N SER A 456 29.37 5.54 -14.54
CA SER A 456 28.35 4.80 -15.29
C SER A 456 28.25 5.26 -16.74
N LYS A 457 28.00 4.33 -17.68
CA LYS A 457 27.79 4.65 -19.12
C LYS A 457 26.65 5.66 -19.37
N GLY A 458 25.74 5.83 -18.41
CA GLY A 458 24.59 6.74 -18.47
C GLY A 458 24.75 8.03 -17.65
N ILE A 459 25.97 8.44 -17.30
CA ILE A 459 26.25 9.53 -16.35
C ILE A 459 25.51 10.83 -16.65
N MET A 460 25.39 11.24 -17.93
CA MET A 460 24.68 12.47 -18.29
C MET A 460 23.19 12.44 -17.92
N SER A 461 22.52 11.30 -18.09
CA SER A 461 21.10 11.16 -17.73
C SER A 461 20.93 11.20 -16.21
N ILE A 462 21.85 10.58 -15.48
CA ILE A 462 21.89 10.63 -14.01
C ILE A 462 22.13 12.07 -13.54
N ALA A 463 23.13 12.75 -14.09
CA ALA A 463 23.46 14.14 -13.76
C ALA A 463 22.29 15.09 -14.03
N THR A 464 21.56 14.91 -15.14
CA THR A 464 20.35 15.69 -15.45
C THR A 464 19.31 15.55 -14.34
N LYS A 465 19.02 14.32 -13.90
CA LYS A 465 18.06 14.05 -12.82
C LYS A 465 18.53 14.58 -11.46
N VAL A 466 19.83 14.47 -11.18
CA VAL A 466 20.44 15.03 -9.95
C VAL A 466 20.34 16.56 -9.95
N ALA A 467 20.60 17.22 -11.09
CA ALA A 467 20.47 18.66 -11.21
C ALA A 467 19.02 19.13 -10.98
N ILE A 468 18.03 18.47 -11.59
CA ILE A 468 16.60 18.75 -11.34
C ILE A 468 16.27 18.58 -9.85
N GLN A 469 16.72 17.49 -9.23
CA GLN A 469 16.46 17.22 -7.83
C GLN A 469 17.12 18.27 -6.90
N MET A 470 18.36 18.67 -7.17
CA MET A 470 19.06 19.70 -6.41
C MET A 470 18.37 21.06 -6.55
N ASN A 471 17.91 21.42 -7.75
CA ASN A 471 17.12 22.62 -7.99
C ASN A 471 15.82 22.63 -7.15
N CYS A 472 15.08 21.52 -7.13
CA CYS A 472 13.85 21.39 -6.33
C CYS A 472 14.11 21.52 -4.82
N LYS A 473 15.24 20.99 -4.34
CA LYS A 473 15.63 21.03 -2.91
C LYS A 473 15.95 22.42 -2.39
N ILE A 474 16.18 23.38 -3.28
CA ILE A 474 16.41 24.79 -2.94
C ILE A 474 15.25 25.69 -3.36
N GLY A 475 14.07 25.11 -3.65
CA GLY A 475 12.84 25.85 -3.98
C GLY A 475 12.63 26.13 -5.46
N GLY A 476 13.41 25.51 -6.35
CA GLY A 476 13.20 25.59 -7.79
C GLY A 476 12.12 24.64 -8.30
N ALA A 477 11.72 24.83 -9.56
CA ALA A 477 10.71 24.02 -10.23
C ALA A 477 11.12 23.82 -11.71
N PRO A 478 11.31 22.57 -12.15
CA PRO A 478 11.79 22.30 -13.51
C PRO A 478 10.70 22.52 -14.57
N TRP A 479 9.43 22.25 -14.28
CA TRP A 479 8.30 22.44 -15.19
C TRP A 479 7.00 22.71 -14.43
N THR A 480 5.94 23.06 -15.15
CA THR A 480 4.56 23.17 -14.64
C THR A 480 3.54 22.71 -15.70
N ILE A 481 2.26 22.66 -15.32
CA ILE A 481 1.10 22.41 -16.17
C ILE A 481 0.12 23.56 -16.02
N SER A 482 -0.54 23.93 -17.13
CA SER A 482 -1.63 24.92 -17.08
C SER A 482 -2.86 24.36 -16.38
N VAL A 483 -3.20 24.96 -15.24
CA VAL A 483 -4.44 24.73 -14.48
C VAL A 483 -5.26 26.03 -14.50
N PRO A 484 -6.39 26.08 -15.22
CA PRO A 484 -7.18 27.31 -15.39
C PRO A 484 -8.12 27.56 -14.19
N LEU A 485 -7.62 27.38 -12.97
CA LEU A 485 -8.34 27.67 -11.73
C LEU A 485 -7.55 28.68 -10.90
N ASN A 486 -8.22 29.76 -10.50
CA ASN A 486 -7.66 30.75 -9.59
C ASN A 486 -7.98 30.36 -8.14
N GLY A 487 -7.12 30.77 -7.20
CA GLY A 487 -7.34 30.56 -5.76
C GLY A 487 -7.34 29.10 -5.31
N LEU A 488 -6.85 28.16 -6.14
CA LEU A 488 -6.81 26.74 -5.81
C LEU A 488 -5.58 26.40 -4.95
N MET A 489 -5.81 25.76 -3.81
CA MET A 489 -4.81 25.06 -3.03
C MET A 489 -5.05 23.55 -3.13
N VAL A 490 -4.06 22.80 -3.62
CA VAL A 490 -4.11 21.34 -3.67
C VAL A 490 -3.25 20.76 -2.55
N VAL A 491 -3.81 19.80 -1.82
CA VAL A 491 -3.19 19.19 -0.63
C VAL A 491 -3.08 17.69 -0.86
N GLY A 492 -1.93 17.11 -0.56
CA GLY A 492 -1.73 15.67 -0.44
C GLY A 492 -1.47 15.28 1.01
N TYR A 493 -2.01 14.15 1.43
CA TYR A 493 -1.83 13.60 2.77
C TYR A 493 -1.62 12.09 2.72
N ASP A 494 -0.56 11.60 3.37
CA ASP A 494 -0.26 10.15 3.48
C ASP A 494 0.25 9.81 4.88
N VAL A 495 0.08 8.54 5.27
CA VAL A 495 0.50 8.00 6.57
C VAL A 495 1.42 6.82 6.36
N CYS A 496 2.59 6.85 7.01
CA CYS A 496 3.58 5.77 6.96
C CYS A 496 3.90 5.27 8.38
N ARG A 497 3.94 3.95 8.55
CA ARG A 497 4.33 3.33 9.83
C ARG A 497 5.84 3.45 10.04
N ASP A 498 6.23 3.79 11.26
CA ASP A 498 7.63 3.89 11.65
C ASP A 498 8.30 2.51 11.70
N THR A 499 9.51 2.40 11.15
CA THR A 499 10.30 1.15 11.21
C THR A 499 10.99 0.97 12.55
N ALA A 500 11.37 2.07 13.22
CA ALA A 500 12.01 1.99 14.52
C ALA A 500 11.00 1.58 15.61
N ASN A 501 9.78 2.13 15.57
CA ASN A 501 8.72 1.78 16.49
C ASN A 501 7.40 1.51 15.76
N ARG A 502 7.06 0.22 15.61
CA ARG A 502 5.83 -0.20 14.91
C ARG A 502 4.51 0.25 15.56
N LYS A 503 4.54 0.78 16.80
CA LYS A 503 3.38 1.40 17.47
C LYS A 503 3.18 2.87 17.08
N LYS A 504 4.12 3.47 16.33
CA LYS A 504 4.09 4.85 15.89
C LYS A 504 3.91 4.93 14.38
N SER A 505 3.25 5.98 13.93
CA SER A 505 3.14 6.33 12.52
C SER A 505 3.44 7.81 12.34
N PHE A 506 3.93 8.15 11.14
CA PHE A 506 4.17 9.52 10.72
C PHE A 506 3.21 9.89 9.61
N SER A 507 2.56 11.03 9.76
CA SER A 507 1.81 11.66 8.69
C SER A 507 2.71 12.63 7.92
N GLY A 508 2.46 12.77 6.63
CA GLY A 508 3.04 13.83 5.81
C GLY A 508 1.93 14.56 5.09
N MET A 509 1.93 15.89 5.18
CA MET A 509 1.06 16.76 4.42
C MET A 509 1.89 17.67 3.52
N VAL A 510 1.46 17.82 2.26
CA VAL A 510 2.09 18.73 1.31
C VAL A 510 1.01 19.53 0.61
N SER A 511 1.16 20.85 0.53
CA SER A 511 0.15 21.77 -0.04
C SER A 511 0.79 22.75 -1.02
N SER A 512 0.15 22.97 -2.17
CA SER A 512 0.60 23.94 -3.16
C SER A 512 0.34 25.38 -2.67
N LEU A 513 1.28 26.29 -2.90
CA LEU A 513 1.19 27.67 -2.42
C LEU A 513 0.92 28.69 -3.52
N ASP A 514 1.04 28.34 -4.79
CA ASP A 514 0.94 29.26 -5.92
C ASP A 514 0.15 28.65 -7.08
N LYS A 515 -0.33 29.51 -8.00
CA LYS A 515 -1.14 29.11 -9.16
C LYS A 515 -0.42 28.11 -10.08
N GLN A 516 0.90 28.26 -10.26
CA GLN A 516 1.70 27.35 -11.08
C GLN A 516 2.05 26.05 -10.34
N MET A 517 1.67 25.91 -9.06
CA MET A 517 1.99 24.75 -8.21
C MET A 517 3.49 24.43 -8.23
N THR A 518 4.32 25.47 -8.19
CA THR A 518 5.78 25.38 -8.16
C THR A 518 6.33 25.41 -6.75
N ARG A 519 5.58 26.00 -5.80
CA ARG A 519 5.93 26.16 -4.40
C ARG A 519 5.03 25.29 -3.54
N TYR A 520 5.64 24.62 -2.57
CA TYR A 520 4.94 23.70 -1.68
C TYR A 520 5.28 23.99 -0.23
N PHE A 521 4.26 23.95 0.62
CA PHE A 521 4.42 23.86 2.08
C PHE A 521 4.27 22.41 2.50
N SER A 522 5.16 21.93 3.38
CA SER A 522 5.21 20.56 3.83
C SER A 522 5.37 20.46 5.35
N CYS A 523 4.67 19.52 5.98
CA CYS A 523 4.75 19.29 7.42
C CYS A 523 4.53 17.82 7.77
N THR A 524 5.01 17.40 8.93
CA THR A 524 4.91 16.03 9.43
C THR A 524 4.56 15.97 10.90
N SER A 525 3.72 15.01 11.29
CA SER A 525 3.45 14.69 12.70
C SER A 525 3.69 13.23 13.02
N GLU A 526 4.17 12.98 14.23
CA GLU A 526 4.04 11.68 14.88
C GLU A 526 2.59 11.53 15.40
N HIS A 527 2.02 10.33 15.26
CA HIS A 527 0.78 9.95 15.93
C HIS A 527 0.82 8.47 16.31
N LYS A 528 0.11 8.14 17.39
CA LYS A 528 -0.11 6.77 17.88
C LYS A 528 -1.56 6.34 17.69
N MET A 529 -2.48 7.29 17.82
CA MET A 529 -3.93 7.06 17.72
C MET A 529 -4.52 7.77 16.50
N GLU A 530 -5.66 7.28 16.01
CA GLU A 530 -6.36 7.87 14.84
C GLU A 530 -6.95 9.26 15.16
N GLU A 531 -7.30 9.53 16.41
CA GLU A 531 -7.80 10.85 16.83
C GLU A 531 -6.72 11.95 16.73
N GLU A 532 -5.49 11.62 17.14
CA GLU A 532 -4.34 12.52 16.99
C GLU A 532 -4.09 12.84 15.51
N LEU A 533 -4.28 11.86 14.63
CA LEU A 533 -4.15 12.05 13.19
C LEU A 533 -5.15 13.09 12.66
N SER A 534 -6.43 12.96 13.00
CA SER A 534 -7.47 13.92 12.61
C SER A 534 -7.16 15.34 13.11
N ASN A 535 -6.80 15.47 14.39
CA ASN A 535 -6.52 16.76 14.99
C ASN A 535 -5.30 17.46 14.37
N ASN A 536 -4.23 16.70 14.12
CA ASN A 536 -3.02 17.18 13.46
C ASN A 536 -3.30 17.60 12.02
N PHE A 537 -4.07 16.81 11.26
CA PHE A 537 -4.40 17.13 9.88
C PHE A 537 -5.14 18.48 9.79
N ALA A 538 -6.16 18.67 10.60
CA ALA A 538 -6.90 19.93 10.62
C ALA A 538 -6.01 21.12 11.03
N ALA A 539 -5.14 20.96 12.04
CA ALA A 539 -4.22 22.02 12.47
C ALA A 539 -3.20 22.40 11.37
N TYR A 540 -2.66 21.42 10.66
CA TYR A 540 -1.72 21.66 9.57
C TYR A 540 -2.38 22.30 8.37
N LEU A 541 -3.61 21.94 8.05
CA LEU A 541 -4.33 22.59 6.96
C LEU A 541 -4.59 24.08 7.23
N LEU A 542 -4.84 24.45 8.49
CA LEU A 542 -4.90 25.87 8.90
C LEU A 542 -3.56 26.58 8.68
N LEU A 543 -2.45 25.93 9.04
CA LEU A 543 -1.11 26.47 8.82
C LEU A 543 -0.81 26.63 7.32
N ALA A 544 -1.19 25.65 6.49
CA ALA A 544 -1.09 25.72 5.04
C ALA A 544 -1.90 26.89 4.47
N CYS A 545 -3.13 27.14 4.95
CA CYS A 545 -3.92 28.30 4.55
C CYS A 545 -3.24 29.63 4.93
N LYS A 546 -2.62 29.70 6.12
CA LYS A 546 -1.84 30.88 6.54
C LYS A 546 -0.63 31.10 5.63
N LYS A 547 0.11 30.03 5.29
CA LYS A 547 1.24 30.09 4.35
C LYS A 547 0.82 30.48 2.94
N TYR A 548 -0.32 29.97 2.47
CA TYR A 548 -0.93 30.39 1.22
C TYR A 548 -1.23 31.90 1.22
N LYS A 549 -1.78 32.43 2.32
CA LYS A 549 -2.04 33.87 2.47
C LYS A 549 -0.78 34.71 2.54
N GLU A 550 0.31 34.22 3.17
CA GLU A 550 1.59 34.93 3.17
C GLU A 550 2.09 35.18 1.72
N VAL A 551 1.92 34.17 0.84
CA VAL A 551 2.33 34.20 -0.57
C VAL A 551 1.37 34.99 -1.45
N ASN A 552 0.05 34.78 -1.33
CA ASN A 552 -0.96 35.33 -2.25
C ASN A 552 -1.72 36.54 -1.70
N LYS A 553 -1.48 36.94 -0.45
CA LYS A 553 -2.18 38.01 0.29
C LYS A 553 -3.67 37.75 0.59
N HIS A 554 -4.24 36.67 0.08
CA HIS A 554 -5.58 36.18 0.42
C HIS A 554 -5.53 34.68 0.77
N TYR A 555 -6.54 34.18 1.49
CA TYR A 555 -6.72 32.75 1.71
C TYR A 555 -7.14 32.05 0.42
N PRO A 556 -6.90 30.73 0.27
CA PRO A 556 -7.34 30.02 -0.93
C PRO A 556 -8.86 30.08 -1.08
N ASP A 557 -9.34 30.26 -2.30
CA ASP A 557 -10.79 30.25 -2.59
C ASP A 557 -11.33 28.81 -2.68
N ARG A 558 -10.44 27.86 -2.99
CA ARG A 558 -10.77 26.45 -3.23
C ARG A 558 -9.71 25.56 -2.64
N ILE A 559 -10.12 24.52 -1.91
CA ILE A 559 -9.21 23.52 -1.34
C ILE A 559 -9.52 22.13 -1.90
N LEU A 560 -8.56 21.50 -2.57
CA LEU A 560 -8.68 20.12 -3.06
C LEU A 560 -7.73 19.21 -2.30
N ILE A 561 -8.26 18.23 -1.58
CA ILE A 561 -7.49 17.32 -0.72
C ILE A 561 -7.45 15.93 -1.35
N TYR A 562 -6.24 15.38 -1.53
CA TYR A 562 -6.00 13.98 -1.88
C TYR A 562 -5.43 13.22 -0.69
N ARG A 563 -6.18 12.24 -0.19
CA ARG A 563 -5.87 11.42 0.98
C ARG A 563 -5.53 9.98 0.57
N ASP A 564 -4.26 9.60 0.63
CA ASP A 564 -3.80 8.22 0.38
C ASP A 564 -3.68 7.43 1.68
N GLY A 565 -3.71 6.10 1.62
CA GLY A 565 -3.50 5.22 2.76
C GLY A 565 -4.74 4.92 3.59
N VAL A 566 -5.95 5.18 3.07
CA VAL A 566 -7.23 4.87 3.73
C VAL A 566 -7.78 3.54 3.19
N GLY A 567 -7.96 2.57 4.08
CA GLY A 567 -8.67 1.33 3.73
C GLY A 567 -10.18 1.59 3.62
N GLU A 568 -10.88 0.78 2.81
CA GLU A 568 -12.32 0.94 2.62
C GLU A 568 -13.14 0.93 3.91
N GLY A 569 -12.80 0.02 4.85
CA GLY A 569 -13.46 -0.03 6.16
C GLY A 569 -13.16 1.16 7.08
N GLN A 570 -12.24 2.05 6.71
CA GLN A 570 -11.91 3.27 7.45
C GLN A 570 -12.56 4.52 6.84
N ILE A 571 -13.21 4.41 5.68
CA ILE A 571 -13.84 5.56 5.00
C ILE A 571 -14.88 6.25 5.90
N PRO A 572 -15.80 5.54 6.59
CA PRO A 572 -16.77 6.19 7.48
C PRO A 572 -16.09 7.00 8.59
N TYR A 573 -15.04 6.44 9.21
CA TYR A 573 -14.27 7.14 10.24
C TYR A 573 -13.60 8.40 9.69
N VAL A 574 -12.97 8.33 8.51
CA VAL A 574 -12.33 9.49 7.87
C VAL A 574 -13.36 10.57 7.56
N HIS A 575 -14.54 10.20 7.08
CA HIS A 575 -15.62 11.14 6.82
C HIS A 575 -16.14 11.79 8.12
N GLU A 576 -16.47 10.99 9.13
CA GLU A 576 -17.07 11.46 10.37
C GLU A 576 -16.11 12.23 11.27
N HIS A 577 -14.83 11.86 11.29
CA HIS A 577 -13.84 12.44 12.21
C HIS A 577 -12.79 13.31 11.54
N GLU A 578 -12.17 12.91 10.42
CA GLU A 578 -11.13 13.75 9.77
C GLU A 578 -11.80 14.93 9.04
N LEU A 579 -12.71 14.64 8.11
CA LEU A 579 -13.34 15.65 7.25
C LEU A 579 -14.19 16.66 8.04
N ASN A 580 -15.04 16.19 8.95
CA ASN A 580 -15.87 17.10 9.75
C ASN A 580 -15.04 18.02 10.66
N ASN A 581 -13.96 17.51 11.24
CA ASN A 581 -13.04 18.32 12.05
C ASN A 581 -12.34 19.39 11.19
N ILE A 582 -11.87 19.02 9.99
CA ILE A 582 -11.30 19.95 9.01
C ILE A 582 -12.30 21.05 8.65
N LYS A 583 -13.52 20.69 8.24
CA LYS A 583 -14.57 21.65 7.88
C LYS A 583 -14.85 22.61 9.03
N LYS A 584 -15.01 22.09 10.25
CA LYS A 584 -15.28 22.88 11.45
C LYS A 584 -14.17 23.90 11.69
N LYS A 585 -12.90 23.47 11.73
CA LYS A 585 -11.76 24.37 11.99
C LYS A 585 -11.57 25.41 10.88
N LEU A 586 -11.70 25.03 9.60
CA LEU A 586 -11.60 25.98 8.49
C LEU A 586 -12.69 27.05 8.55
N LYS A 587 -13.95 26.66 8.78
CA LYS A 587 -15.07 27.59 8.88
C LYS A 587 -14.93 28.56 10.05
N GLN A 588 -14.44 28.08 11.20
CA GLN A 588 -14.24 28.90 12.40
C GLN A 588 -13.06 29.86 12.25
N ASP A 589 -11.89 29.37 11.84
CA ASP A 589 -10.63 30.13 11.97
C ASP A 589 -10.25 30.92 10.70
N ILE A 590 -10.66 30.45 9.52
CA ILE A 590 -10.23 31.01 8.23
C ILE A 590 -11.37 31.73 7.53
N TYR A 591 -12.48 31.01 7.29
CA TYR A 591 -13.58 31.53 6.46
C TYR A 591 -14.64 32.27 7.26
N LYS A 592 -14.64 32.21 8.60
CA LYS A 592 -15.56 32.93 9.50
C LYS A 592 -17.04 32.79 9.08
N ASN A 593 -17.47 31.55 8.82
CA ASN A 593 -18.79 31.19 8.31
C ASN A 593 -19.13 31.63 6.87
N ASN A 594 -18.17 32.14 6.09
CA ASN A 594 -18.33 32.27 4.64
C ASN A 594 -18.34 30.90 3.94
N ASP A 595 -18.73 30.91 2.67
CA ASP A 595 -18.78 29.70 1.82
C ASP A 595 -17.37 29.07 1.68
N LEU A 596 -17.25 27.81 2.09
CA LEU A 596 -16.02 27.00 2.00
C LEU A 596 -16.17 26.07 0.81
N LYS A 597 -15.40 26.32 -0.25
CA LYS A 597 -15.34 25.44 -1.43
C LYS A 597 -14.21 24.44 -1.26
N MET A 598 -14.56 23.19 -1.01
CA MET A 598 -13.59 22.11 -0.84
C MET A 598 -14.03 20.81 -1.49
N ALA A 599 -13.06 20.00 -1.90
CA ALA A 599 -13.28 18.59 -2.20
C ALA A 599 -12.28 17.71 -1.46
N PHE A 600 -12.74 16.53 -1.05
CA PHE A 600 -11.95 15.53 -0.36
C PHE A 600 -11.99 14.22 -1.14
N VAL A 601 -10.84 13.82 -1.66
CA VAL A 601 -10.68 12.67 -2.55
C VAL A 601 -9.79 11.64 -1.89
N ILE A 602 -10.33 10.45 -1.62
CA ILE A 602 -9.56 9.29 -1.18
C ILE A 602 -8.87 8.66 -2.39
N VAL A 603 -7.55 8.48 -2.30
CA VAL A 603 -6.72 7.88 -3.35
C VAL A 603 -6.34 6.46 -2.96
N SER A 604 -6.68 5.50 -3.81
CA SER A 604 -6.39 4.08 -3.59
C SER A 604 -5.51 3.50 -4.70
N LYS A 605 -4.24 3.28 -4.37
CA LYS A 605 -3.23 2.65 -5.24
C LYS A 605 -3.10 1.13 -5.06
N ARG A 606 -3.65 0.55 -3.98
CA ARG A 606 -3.57 -0.91 -3.75
C ARG A 606 -4.93 -1.54 -4.02
N ILE A 607 -5.27 -1.64 -5.30
CA ILE A 607 -6.55 -2.18 -5.78
C ILE A 607 -6.34 -3.43 -6.63
N ASN A 608 -7.38 -4.28 -6.67
CA ASN A 608 -7.38 -5.51 -7.45
C ASN A 608 -7.95 -5.32 -8.86
N THR A 609 -8.70 -4.24 -9.10
CA THR A 609 -9.19 -3.88 -10.44
C THR A 609 -8.03 -3.73 -11.43
N ARG A 610 -8.15 -4.37 -12.59
CA ARG A 610 -7.25 -4.25 -13.74
C ARG A 610 -8.06 -3.83 -14.94
N ILE A 611 -7.50 -2.90 -15.72
CA ILE A 611 -8.09 -2.40 -16.96
C ILE A 611 -7.08 -2.70 -18.05
N PHE A 612 -7.57 -3.26 -19.16
CA PHE A 612 -6.79 -3.58 -20.34
C PHE A 612 -7.62 -3.23 -21.59
N THR A 613 -6.92 -2.90 -22.67
CA THR A 613 -7.51 -2.97 -24.01
C THR A 613 -7.44 -4.43 -24.48
N GLU A 614 -8.03 -4.76 -25.63
CA GLU A 614 -8.05 -6.15 -26.12
C GLU A 614 -6.65 -6.78 -26.25
N LYS A 615 -5.62 -5.98 -26.56
CA LYS A 615 -4.26 -6.46 -26.82
C LYS A 615 -3.21 -5.87 -25.89
N ASP A 616 -3.44 -4.66 -25.39
CA ASP A 616 -2.41 -3.85 -24.75
C ASP A 616 -2.86 -3.22 -23.43
N ASN A 617 -1.89 -2.67 -22.71
CA ASN A 617 -2.19 -1.80 -21.57
C ASN A 617 -2.91 -0.54 -22.07
N PRO A 618 -3.90 -0.02 -21.33
CA PRO A 618 -4.51 1.26 -21.64
C PRO A 618 -3.46 2.37 -21.61
N PRO A 619 -3.57 3.37 -22.52
CA PRO A 619 -2.66 4.50 -22.53
C PRO A 619 -2.83 5.38 -21.28
N PRO A 620 -1.78 6.11 -20.87
CA PRO A 620 -1.90 7.21 -19.92
C PRO A 620 -3.06 8.15 -20.25
N GLY A 621 -3.84 8.53 -19.24
CA GLY A 621 -5.03 9.36 -19.40
C GLY A 621 -6.32 8.56 -19.59
N THR A 622 -6.27 7.22 -19.59
CA THR A 622 -7.50 6.41 -19.60
C THR A 622 -8.28 6.60 -18.30
N VAL A 623 -9.55 7.01 -18.42
CA VAL A 623 -10.51 7.23 -17.34
C VAL A 623 -11.66 6.24 -17.48
N VAL A 624 -12.09 5.70 -16.35
CA VAL A 624 -13.29 4.86 -16.23
C VAL A 624 -14.10 5.33 -15.04
N ASP A 625 -15.33 5.75 -15.30
CA ASP A 625 -16.26 6.39 -14.37
C ASP A 625 -17.68 5.77 -14.45
N ASP A 626 -17.79 4.57 -15.01
CA ASP A 626 -19.03 3.78 -15.12
C ASP A 626 -18.69 2.28 -15.06
N VAL A 627 -19.73 1.44 -14.91
CA VAL A 627 -19.76 -0.03 -14.93
C VAL A 627 -19.00 -0.71 -13.79
N ILE A 628 -17.74 -0.35 -13.57
CA ILE A 628 -16.86 -0.94 -12.55
C ILE A 628 -16.68 -0.03 -11.31
N THR A 629 -17.28 1.15 -11.33
CA THR A 629 -17.46 2.05 -10.19
C THR A 629 -18.54 1.53 -9.24
N LEU A 630 -18.72 2.20 -8.10
CA LEU A 630 -19.66 1.77 -7.07
C LEU A 630 -20.87 2.73 -7.00
N PRO A 631 -22.12 2.23 -7.01
CA PRO A 631 -23.30 3.09 -7.10
C PRO A 631 -23.45 4.05 -5.92
N GLU A 632 -22.96 3.68 -4.74
CA GLU A 632 -23.02 4.52 -3.55
C GLU A 632 -21.92 5.60 -3.49
N ARG A 633 -21.05 5.69 -4.50
CA ARG A 633 -19.87 6.57 -4.50
C ARG A 633 -19.85 7.50 -5.68
N TYR A 634 -19.29 8.68 -5.45
CA TYR A 634 -18.71 9.47 -6.52
C TYR A 634 -17.25 9.02 -6.72
N ASP A 635 -17.03 7.93 -7.47
CA ASP A 635 -15.69 7.41 -7.74
C ASP A 635 -15.36 7.24 -9.22
N PHE A 636 -14.07 7.17 -9.52
CA PHE A 636 -13.54 6.95 -10.86
C PHE A 636 -12.13 6.35 -10.80
N TYR A 637 -11.71 5.74 -11.90
CA TYR A 637 -10.37 5.20 -12.08
C TYR A 637 -9.60 6.01 -13.13
N ILE A 638 -8.32 6.27 -12.87
CA ILE A 638 -7.41 6.82 -13.88
C ILE A 638 -6.19 5.92 -14.02
N VAL A 639 -5.85 5.58 -15.25
CA VAL A 639 -4.54 5.05 -15.63
C VAL A 639 -3.65 6.23 -15.99
N SER A 640 -2.86 6.71 -15.04
CA SER A 640 -1.97 7.85 -15.31
C SER A 640 -0.60 7.43 -15.79
N GLN A 641 -0.06 6.30 -15.30
CA GLN A 641 1.32 5.89 -15.55
C GLN A 641 1.43 4.88 -16.71
N CYS A 642 2.39 5.09 -17.61
CA CYS A 642 2.79 4.08 -18.60
C CYS A 642 3.72 3.02 -17.97
N VAL A 643 3.46 1.74 -18.24
CA VAL A 643 4.32 0.62 -17.80
C VAL A 643 4.99 -0.05 -18.99
N ARG A 644 6.29 -0.39 -18.85
CA ARG A 644 7.04 -1.09 -19.91
C ARG A 644 6.92 -2.61 -19.85
N GLN A 645 6.52 -3.15 -18.70
CA GLN A 645 6.42 -4.59 -18.45
C GLN A 645 5.25 -4.86 -17.51
N GLY A 646 4.58 -5.98 -17.74
CA GLY A 646 3.41 -6.40 -16.98
C GLY A 646 2.14 -5.63 -17.34
N THR A 647 1.10 -5.82 -16.52
CA THR A 647 -0.18 -5.11 -16.64
C THR A 647 -0.20 -3.87 -15.77
N VAL A 648 -0.70 -2.76 -16.31
CA VAL A 648 -0.87 -1.51 -15.56
C VAL A 648 -1.95 -1.67 -14.48
N SER A 649 -1.73 -1.03 -13.33
CA SER A 649 -2.72 -0.95 -12.27
C SER A 649 -3.29 0.46 -12.23
N PRO A 650 -4.60 0.65 -12.46
CA PRO A 650 -5.20 1.97 -12.33
C PRO A 650 -5.09 2.49 -10.90
N THR A 651 -5.42 3.77 -10.73
CA THR A 651 -5.61 4.39 -9.43
C THR A 651 -7.08 4.72 -9.27
N SER A 652 -7.66 4.32 -8.13
CA SER A 652 -9.03 4.65 -7.76
C SER A 652 -9.07 5.96 -6.99
N TYR A 653 -10.02 6.80 -7.33
CA TYR A 653 -10.30 8.08 -6.69
C TYR A 653 -11.75 8.06 -6.23
N ASN A 654 -11.99 8.21 -4.93
CA ASN A 654 -13.33 8.28 -4.35
C ASN A 654 -13.52 9.66 -3.72
N VAL A 655 -14.41 10.46 -4.30
CA VAL A 655 -14.73 11.81 -3.83
C VAL A 655 -15.80 11.68 -2.74
N ILE A 656 -15.39 11.83 -1.49
CA ILE A 656 -16.29 11.72 -0.32
C ILE A 656 -16.93 13.06 0.06
N GLU A 657 -16.44 14.14 -0.52
CA GLU A 657 -16.99 15.49 -0.35
C GLU A 657 -16.65 16.32 -1.60
N ASP A 658 -17.62 17.04 -2.14
CA ASP A 658 -17.38 18.04 -3.19
C ASP A 658 -18.32 19.25 -3.06
N THR A 659 -17.70 20.40 -2.79
CA THR A 659 -18.32 21.73 -2.81
C THR A 659 -17.53 22.70 -3.70
N LEU A 660 -16.65 22.18 -4.57
CA LEU A 660 -15.85 23.00 -5.49
C LEU A 660 -16.65 23.58 -6.66
N GLY A 661 -17.81 22.97 -6.97
CA GLY A 661 -18.62 23.31 -8.14
C GLY A 661 -17.94 22.94 -9.47
N LEU A 662 -17.06 21.93 -9.46
CA LEU A 662 -16.50 21.36 -10.68
C LEU A 662 -17.40 20.24 -11.18
N THR A 663 -17.51 20.08 -12.49
CA THR A 663 -18.12 18.89 -13.07
C THR A 663 -17.21 17.68 -12.86
N PRO A 664 -17.74 16.45 -12.88
CA PRO A 664 -16.91 15.25 -12.76
C PRO A 664 -15.76 15.16 -13.78
N ASP A 665 -16.03 15.54 -15.03
CA ASP A 665 -15.01 15.60 -16.08
C ASP A 665 -13.87 16.58 -15.73
N ARG A 666 -14.19 17.76 -15.18
CA ARG A 666 -13.18 18.73 -14.75
C ARG A 666 -12.37 18.23 -13.55
N MET A 667 -12.98 17.51 -12.62
CA MET A 667 -12.27 16.87 -11.51
C MET A 667 -11.28 15.82 -12.02
N GLN A 668 -11.69 14.98 -12.97
CA GLN A 668 -10.84 13.95 -13.58
C GLN A 668 -9.66 14.56 -14.36
N ILE A 669 -9.92 15.60 -15.18
CA ILE A 669 -8.89 16.34 -15.91
C ILE A 669 -7.88 16.96 -14.93
N LEU A 670 -8.36 17.64 -13.87
CA LEU A 670 -7.51 18.23 -12.85
C LEU A 670 -6.66 17.15 -12.14
N THR A 671 -7.27 16.04 -11.77
CA THR A 671 -6.57 14.89 -11.18
C THR A 671 -5.45 14.39 -12.09
N TYR A 672 -5.72 14.23 -13.39
CA TYR A 672 -4.73 13.79 -14.37
C TYR A 672 -3.59 14.81 -14.56
N LYS A 673 -3.91 16.10 -14.70
CA LYS A 673 -2.91 17.19 -14.76
C LYS A 673 -1.94 17.14 -13.60
N LEU A 674 -2.44 16.93 -12.38
CA LEU A 674 -1.61 16.86 -11.17
C LEU A 674 -0.65 15.66 -11.16
N THR A 675 -0.92 14.60 -11.92
CA THR A 675 0.02 13.46 -12.05
C THR A 675 1.28 13.80 -12.84
N HIS A 676 1.30 14.92 -13.57
CA HIS A 676 2.46 15.40 -14.31
C HIS A 676 3.41 16.25 -13.45
N MET A 677 3.00 16.64 -12.24
CA MET A 677 3.67 17.66 -11.43
C MET A 677 4.71 17.10 -10.44
N TYR A 678 5.11 15.82 -10.55
CA TYR A 678 6.08 15.22 -9.64
C TYR A 678 7.51 15.30 -10.18
N TYR A 679 8.29 16.26 -9.68
CA TYR A 679 9.59 16.65 -10.24
C TYR A 679 10.71 15.59 -10.23
N ASN A 680 10.58 14.53 -9.44
CA ASN A 680 11.54 13.42 -9.42
C ASN A 680 11.34 12.42 -10.58
N TRP A 681 10.29 12.58 -11.40
CA TRP A 681 9.99 11.73 -12.54
C TRP A 681 9.52 12.59 -13.72
N SER A 682 10.25 12.55 -14.83
CA SER A 682 9.95 13.28 -16.08
C SER A 682 8.92 12.55 -16.94
N GLY A 683 7.82 12.18 -16.29
CA GLY A 683 6.68 11.50 -16.86
C GLY A 683 5.51 11.54 -15.88
N THR A 684 4.36 10.99 -16.25
CA THR A 684 3.24 10.87 -15.31
C THR A 684 3.53 9.85 -14.21
N VAL A 685 3.11 10.19 -12.99
CA VAL A 685 3.14 9.28 -11.84
C VAL A 685 1.75 8.72 -11.53
N ARG A 686 1.71 7.67 -10.71
CA ARG A 686 0.47 6.93 -10.42
C ARG A 686 -0.59 7.72 -9.66
N VAL A 687 -0.18 8.71 -8.87
CA VAL A 687 -1.07 9.54 -8.04
C VAL A 687 -0.73 11.01 -8.24
N PRO A 688 -1.62 11.96 -7.91
CA PRO A 688 -1.33 13.39 -7.99
C PRO A 688 -0.04 13.76 -7.26
N ALA A 689 0.72 14.72 -7.79
CA ALA A 689 2.02 15.08 -7.25
C ALA A 689 2.00 15.45 -5.75
N PRO A 690 1.04 16.23 -5.22
CA PRO A 690 0.96 16.49 -3.78
C PRO A 690 0.85 15.22 -2.94
N CYS A 691 0.10 14.23 -3.40
CA CYS A 691 -0.02 12.92 -2.76
C CYS A 691 1.32 12.14 -2.81
N GLN A 692 1.99 12.14 -3.97
CA GLN A 692 3.30 11.49 -4.12
C GLN A 692 4.38 12.17 -3.26
N TYR A 693 4.33 13.50 -3.11
CA TYR A 693 5.21 14.28 -2.24
C TYR A 693 4.94 13.97 -0.76
N ALA A 694 3.68 13.93 -0.34
CA ALA A 694 3.27 13.54 1.01
C ALA A 694 3.77 12.14 1.38
N HIS A 695 3.63 11.18 0.45
CA HIS A 695 4.18 9.83 0.62
C HIS A 695 5.71 9.85 0.80
N LYS A 696 6.44 10.59 -0.04
CA LYS A 696 7.91 10.70 0.05
C LYS A 696 8.36 11.34 1.35
N LEU A 697 7.65 12.36 1.80
CA LEU A 697 7.89 13.03 3.07
C LEU A 697 7.65 12.10 4.26
N ALA A 698 6.47 11.46 4.34
CA ALA A 698 6.13 10.52 5.41
C ALA A 698 7.08 9.31 5.44
N PHE A 699 7.49 8.81 4.27
CA PHE A 699 8.49 7.76 4.15
C PHE A 699 9.88 8.22 4.62
N MET A 700 10.33 9.42 4.24
CA MET A 700 11.61 9.97 4.71
C MET A 700 11.66 10.02 6.23
N VAL A 701 10.60 10.53 6.86
CA VAL A 701 10.53 10.64 8.33
C VAL A 701 10.46 9.27 8.98
N SER A 702 9.52 8.41 8.58
CA SER A 702 9.32 7.09 9.21
C SER A 702 10.47 6.10 9.02
N GLN A 703 11.24 6.22 7.94
CA GLN A 703 12.30 5.25 7.64
C GLN A 703 13.70 5.74 8.03
N ASN A 704 13.91 7.06 8.06
CA ASN A 704 15.26 7.61 8.20
C ASN A 704 15.39 8.62 9.34
N LEU A 705 14.41 9.50 9.57
CA LEU A 705 14.55 10.58 10.56
C LEU A 705 14.05 10.17 11.95
N HIS A 706 12.92 9.47 12.00
CA HIS A 706 12.15 9.09 13.19
C HIS A 706 11.75 10.27 14.10
N ARG A 707 11.80 11.49 13.57
CA ARG A 707 11.39 12.77 14.18
C ARG A 707 11.01 13.77 13.08
N PRO A 708 10.15 14.76 13.36
CA PRO A 708 9.87 15.85 12.44
C PRO A 708 11.15 16.58 12.00
N ALA A 709 11.14 17.11 10.77
CA ALA A 709 12.26 17.88 10.24
C ALA A 709 12.24 19.32 10.77
N HIS A 710 13.36 20.01 10.60
CA HIS A 710 13.55 21.40 10.99
C HIS A 710 12.58 22.34 10.22
N PRO A 711 11.96 23.34 10.89
CA PRO A 711 10.99 24.24 10.27
C PRO A 711 11.49 24.99 9.03
N ASP A 712 12.79 25.31 8.96
CA ASP A 712 13.40 26.00 7.80
C ASP A 712 13.23 25.23 6.47
N LEU A 713 12.96 23.93 6.54
CA LEU A 713 12.78 23.07 5.37
C LEU A 713 11.33 22.98 4.88
N GLU A 714 10.36 23.56 5.61
CA GLU A 714 8.93 23.38 5.33
C GLU A 714 8.50 23.86 3.94
N ASN A 715 9.18 24.85 3.37
CA ASN A 715 8.83 25.48 2.09
C ASN A 715 9.65 24.97 0.89
N VAL A 716 10.44 23.91 1.06
CA VAL A 716 11.25 23.32 0.00
C VAL A 716 11.03 21.81 -0.10
N LEU A 717 11.28 21.23 -1.27
CA LEU A 717 11.13 19.80 -1.51
C LEU A 717 12.38 19.01 -1.06
N TYR A 718 12.82 19.21 0.19
CA TYR A 718 14.06 18.65 0.74
C TYR A 718 14.08 17.11 0.80
N TYR A 719 12.90 16.48 0.88
CA TYR A 719 12.69 15.04 1.03
C TYR A 719 12.77 14.26 -0.29
N LEU A 720 13.04 14.93 -1.43
CA LEU A 720 13.18 14.29 -2.74
C LEU A 720 14.41 13.39 -2.89
#